data_AF-A0A0W0TPP4-F1
#
_entry.id   AF-A0A0W0TPP4-F1
#
_cell.length_a   1.000
_cell.length_b   1.000
_cell.length_c   1.000
_cell.angle_alpha   90.00
_cell.angle_beta   90.00
_cell.angle_gamma   90.00
#
_symmetry.space_group_name_H-M   'P 1'
#
loop_
_entity.id
_entity.type
_entity.pdbx_description
1 polymer ?
#
loop_
_entity_poly.entity_id
_entity_poly.type
_entity_poly.pdbx_seq_one_letter_code
_entity_poly.pdbx_strand_id
1 'polypeptide(L)'
;MLVSRIHEFLILFSNKEQPTHPKDAALIDEIKNKYSGLPPNLVIQEQDIKELLDCYARRLGDIVDSAADYTFNTPGINQPWIELAQDLGRELKKGYLEILIPMPRFDPDNFSKISSYPPSGIFLGDDDKTWHSVDAIIKQLKVSGFLATRDVPKDVSPRILSIKELFRLQSKTGEGLSFNFGNKLYSSFWDYLLNEIAPGLKKPENYSSQLLMSLLEVLNAVDKKNPKHLRFALLNLQAEINNCDLKQASNFYGLKFSYQNKPIYLFEILVACWKNEEDIEAKLAPVAQWLATKNSAFISTNPAFNPAYETISAGPFFAIDKLAELLNQLDYRPYSHLKAPLQQLKEMLKRKSTIDDEVLEAIAALYKSRWDSIIDTTNDYLRLTSDVNKAWITLAQRLAGAGLINRNYYRILIPTLTHDVDPITAVSLMAYPLTSFILSQDGTQFILLTNCANHHKTHGTFFNCNPQVPAPLTFKEEQRLKFTEFYDDYLRAEESKSAPAIQKSTVDALVRLINAALFPTGLIYGKNYTDKEATEAEIAYGEFSEFVRKLPEEERERLLQQKVTWRQDRYTVSKILTDIQKGNSHQDTDRECVAVYTKHLAKLVCDYNPHAELKKFSELDVMRAFSARRVYRDYDDIDEQEATRRVLTMMVSLMTHQFNRVLAGRTVLHLWDSSNVVTKTGSELFTAAEEAIKNETNSMRFVYSSIMENIITPALSDESMLTTLLRSSDTHEWLKSIKNGSLFDANCTAFNPKTLVIVLLDLATQKPELRKSIDPFIEEALHTFAQDENQHHIWIRVNIKFAELLTKLGTQKEDVLKKLRGYKLESSTLFYEKVFDFLLYRSVYHKLKTQQGGFFTPDVDYGVQTLKSKLGDIKFNDLKDLSFTGVLKKFSELIHSNPDTNPHRLFLNDYIEKKLGPKIPEKSTHSLILSS
;
A
#
# COMPACT_ATOMS: atom_id res chain seq x y z
N MET A 1 -34.76 43.28 40.15
CA MET A 1 -35.86 42.32 40.36
C MET A 1 -36.16 42.24 41.85
N LEU A 2 -37.44 42.22 42.23
CA LEU A 2 -37.86 42.11 43.63
C LEU A 2 -37.87 40.65 44.09
N VAL A 3 -37.56 40.42 45.36
CA VAL A 3 -37.66 39.10 46.01
C VAL A 3 -39.08 38.52 45.88
N SER A 4 -40.11 39.36 45.79
CA SER A 4 -41.50 38.92 45.58
C SER A 4 -41.69 38.00 44.37
N ARG A 5 -40.93 38.17 43.27
CA ARG A 5 -41.00 37.27 42.10
C ARG A 5 -40.44 35.88 42.37
N ILE A 6 -39.41 35.80 43.23
CA ILE A 6 -38.87 34.51 43.68
C ILE A 6 -39.87 33.83 44.62
N HIS A 7 -40.55 34.59 45.49
CA HIS A 7 -41.62 34.05 46.32
C HIS A 7 -42.78 33.51 45.48
N GLU A 8 -43.21 34.22 44.44
CA GLU A 8 -44.22 33.73 43.48
C GLU A 8 -43.79 32.40 42.84
N PHE A 9 -42.54 32.31 42.37
CA PHE A 9 -41.97 31.06 41.85
C PHE A 9 -42.00 29.92 42.89
N LEU A 10 -41.62 30.18 44.14
CA LEU A 10 -41.62 29.17 45.21
C LEU A 10 -43.03 28.71 45.61
N ILE A 11 -44.03 29.59 45.52
CA ILE A 11 -45.44 29.28 45.82
C ILE A 11 -46.00 28.28 44.81
N LEU A 12 -45.68 28.43 43.52
CA LEU A 12 -46.12 27.52 42.45
C LEU A 12 -45.74 26.05 42.73
N PHE A 13 -44.59 25.82 43.36
CA PHE A 13 -44.15 24.48 43.75
C PHE A 13 -44.66 24.04 45.14
N SER A 14 -44.87 24.98 46.06
CA SER A 14 -45.34 24.68 47.42
C SER A 14 -46.80 24.24 47.45
N ASN A 15 -47.64 24.76 46.55
CA ASN A 15 -49.06 24.41 46.46
C ASN A 15 -49.34 23.12 45.65
N LYS A 16 -48.32 22.47 45.09
CA LYS A 16 -48.44 21.34 44.13
C LYS A 16 -49.30 21.65 42.89
N GLU A 17 -49.44 22.92 42.53
CA GLU A 17 -50.22 23.36 41.37
C GLU A 17 -49.54 22.99 40.04
N GLN A 18 -48.22 22.73 40.06
CA GLN A 18 -47.44 22.35 38.88
C GLN A 18 -46.67 21.04 39.10
N PRO A 19 -46.54 20.19 38.05
CA PRO A 19 -45.69 19.01 38.10
C PRO A 19 -44.21 19.42 38.24
N THR A 20 -43.49 18.71 39.10
CA THR A 20 -42.05 18.94 39.37
C THR A 20 -41.21 17.83 38.75
N HIS A 21 -40.11 18.20 38.09
CA HIS A 21 -39.11 17.22 37.68
C HIS A 21 -38.38 16.69 38.95
N PRO A 22 -38.07 15.38 39.06
CA PRO A 22 -37.45 14.81 40.26
C PRO A 22 -36.16 15.50 40.71
N LYS A 23 -35.42 16.09 39.76
CA LYS A 23 -34.17 16.81 40.04
C LYS A 23 -34.35 18.29 40.39
N ASP A 24 -35.54 18.85 40.21
CA ASP A 24 -35.81 20.26 40.54
C ASP A 24 -35.92 20.47 42.06
N ALA A 25 -36.25 19.44 42.84
CA ALA A 25 -36.49 19.54 44.27
C ALA A 25 -35.30 20.15 45.04
N ALA A 26 -34.08 19.68 44.76
CA ALA A 26 -32.88 20.17 45.44
C ALA A 26 -32.60 21.65 45.14
N LEU A 27 -32.82 22.07 43.89
CA LEU A 27 -32.64 23.46 43.46
C LEU A 27 -33.70 24.37 44.08
N ILE A 28 -34.96 23.90 44.12
CA ILE A 28 -36.06 24.64 44.73
C ILE A 28 -35.82 24.81 46.24
N ASP A 29 -35.36 23.77 46.94
CA ASP A 29 -35.05 23.84 48.36
C ASP A 29 -33.88 24.80 48.65
N GLU A 30 -32.86 24.85 47.80
CA GLU A 30 -31.76 25.80 47.90
C GLU A 30 -32.24 27.25 47.76
N ILE A 31 -33.06 27.52 46.73
CA ILE A 31 -33.69 28.84 46.53
C ILE A 31 -34.59 29.17 47.73
N LYS A 32 -35.38 28.20 48.21
CA LYS A 32 -36.26 28.39 49.36
C LYS A 32 -35.48 28.75 50.61
N ASN A 33 -34.43 28.02 50.96
CA ASN A 33 -33.61 28.27 52.14
C ASN A 33 -33.01 29.68 52.16
N LYS A 34 -32.66 30.21 50.98
CA LYS A 34 -32.06 31.53 50.86
C LYS A 34 -33.09 32.67 50.86
N TYR A 35 -34.17 32.55 50.09
CA TYR A 35 -35.05 33.69 49.79
C TYR A 35 -36.32 33.75 50.67
N SER A 36 -36.71 32.66 51.35
CA SER A 36 -37.98 32.64 52.13
C SER A 36 -38.01 33.62 53.31
N GLY A 37 -36.85 33.92 53.91
CA GLY A 37 -36.73 34.85 55.04
C GLY A 37 -36.53 36.32 54.64
N LEU A 38 -36.37 36.61 53.34
CA LEU A 38 -36.10 37.97 52.85
C LEU A 38 -37.42 38.72 52.58
N PRO A 39 -37.49 40.04 52.86
CA PRO A 39 -38.71 40.81 52.65
C PRO A 39 -39.06 40.96 51.15
N PRO A 40 -40.35 40.85 50.74
CA PRO A 40 -40.75 40.80 49.33
C PRO A 40 -40.37 42.03 48.49
N ASN A 41 -40.28 43.20 49.14
CA ASN A 41 -39.92 44.48 48.52
C ASN A 41 -38.40 44.71 48.40
N LEU A 42 -37.57 43.76 48.84
CA LEU A 42 -36.12 43.84 48.68
C LEU A 42 -35.73 43.61 47.21
N VAL A 43 -34.76 44.38 46.72
CA VAL A 43 -34.14 44.17 45.40
C VAL A 43 -33.01 43.16 45.54
N ILE A 44 -33.01 42.14 44.69
CA ILE A 44 -31.94 41.14 44.66
C ILE A 44 -30.59 41.78 44.31
N GLN A 45 -29.53 41.32 44.96
CA GLN A 45 -28.17 41.84 44.76
C GLN A 45 -27.41 41.07 43.66
N GLU A 46 -26.25 41.56 43.26
CA GLU A 46 -25.42 40.92 42.22
C GLU A 46 -25.05 39.46 42.57
N GLN A 47 -24.76 39.19 43.85
CA GLN A 47 -24.50 37.84 44.32
C GLN A 47 -25.71 36.91 44.21
N ASP A 48 -26.93 37.43 44.45
CA ASP A 48 -28.18 36.69 44.29
C ASP A 48 -28.43 36.34 42.82
N ILE A 49 -28.15 37.29 41.92
CA ILE A 49 -28.24 37.08 40.48
C ILE A 49 -27.31 35.96 40.04
N LYS A 50 -26.05 35.99 40.50
CA LYS A 50 -25.05 34.98 40.15
C LYS A 50 -25.51 33.57 40.59
N GLU A 51 -26.02 33.43 41.80
CA GLU A 51 -26.50 32.15 42.30
C GLU A 51 -27.74 31.64 41.57
N LEU A 52 -28.66 32.52 41.20
CA LEU A 52 -29.80 32.13 40.35
C LEU A 52 -29.34 31.65 38.98
N LEU A 53 -28.36 32.32 38.36
CA LEU A 53 -27.77 31.87 37.09
C LEU A 53 -27.08 30.51 37.24
N ASP A 54 -26.36 30.28 38.34
CA ASP A 54 -25.76 28.97 38.65
C ASP A 54 -26.83 27.88 38.87
N CYS A 55 -28.01 28.23 39.42
CA CYS A 55 -29.15 27.31 39.50
C CYS A 55 -29.66 26.92 38.12
N TYR A 56 -29.81 27.87 37.19
CA TYR A 56 -30.22 27.57 35.81
C TYR A 56 -29.20 26.69 35.08
N ALA A 57 -27.91 26.97 35.24
CA ALA A 57 -26.85 26.17 34.64
C ALA A 57 -26.86 24.72 35.15
N ARG A 58 -27.02 24.52 36.47
CA ARG A 58 -27.17 23.19 37.06
C ARG A 58 -28.43 22.48 36.58
N ARG A 59 -29.57 23.19 36.58
CA ARG A 59 -30.83 22.62 36.09
C ARG A 59 -30.70 22.15 34.65
N LEU A 60 -30.10 22.96 33.78
CA LEU A 60 -29.89 22.57 32.39
C LEU A 60 -29.11 21.25 32.30
N GLY A 61 -27.98 21.14 32.98
CA GLY A 61 -27.19 19.91 33.02
C GLY A 61 -27.97 18.69 33.54
N ASP A 62 -28.97 18.92 34.39
CA ASP A 62 -29.81 17.89 34.96
C ASP A 62 -30.99 17.44 34.09
N ILE A 63 -31.52 18.33 33.25
CA ILE A 63 -32.71 18.10 32.42
C ILE A 63 -32.39 17.83 30.94
N VAL A 64 -31.15 18.07 30.47
CA VAL A 64 -30.75 17.82 29.08
C VAL A 64 -31.14 16.41 28.65
N ASP A 65 -31.69 16.29 27.44
CA ASP A 65 -32.15 15.04 26.82
C ASP A 65 -33.29 14.32 27.59
N SER A 66 -33.93 14.99 28.56
CA SER A 66 -35.10 14.49 29.28
C SER A 66 -36.41 15.11 28.78
N ALA A 67 -37.56 14.61 29.26
CA ALA A 67 -38.86 15.21 28.96
C ALA A 67 -39.01 16.66 29.48
N ALA A 68 -38.15 17.08 30.41
CA ALA A 68 -38.09 18.44 30.94
C ALA A 68 -37.06 19.33 30.23
N ASP A 69 -36.39 18.86 29.17
CA ASP A 69 -35.45 19.68 28.39
C ASP A 69 -36.16 20.90 27.78
N TYR A 70 -35.61 22.10 28.01
CA TYR A 70 -36.18 23.36 27.51
C TYR A 70 -36.34 23.38 25.98
N THR A 71 -35.50 22.63 25.26
CA THR A 71 -35.51 22.54 23.80
C THR A 71 -36.49 21.47 23.28
N PHE A 72 -36.96 20.55 24.14
CA PHE A 72 -37.89 19.48 23.75
C PHE A 72 -39.33 19.90 23.99
N ASN A 73 -39.61 20.52 25.13
CA ASN A 73 -40.97 20.87 25.53
C ASN A 73 -40.97 22.17 26.34
N THR A 74 -41.57 23.21 25.78
CA THR A 74 -41.65 24.52 26.43
C THR A 74 -42.75 24.59 27.51
N PRO A 75 -43.97 24.08 27.29
CA PRO A 75 -45.04 24.12 28.29
C PRO A 75 -44.90 23.09 29.43
N GLY A 76 -45.67 23.29 30.51
CA GLY A 76 -45.77 22.34 31.63
C GLY A 76 -44.71 22.56 32.70
N ILE A 77 -43.89 21.54 32.98
CA ILE A 77 -42.88 21.53 34.06
C ILE A 77 -41.87 22.70 33.92
N ASN A 78 -41.64 23.16 32.69
CA ASN A 78 -40.70 24.26 32.41
C ASN A 78 -41.31 25.66 32.57
N GLN A 79 -42.65 25.79 32.62
CA GLN A 79 -43.32 27.09 32.59
C GLN A 79 -42.90 28.02 33.76
N PRO A 80 -42.86 27.57 35.03
CA PRO A 80 -42.44 28.43 36.14
C PRO A 80 -40.98 28.89 36.01
N TRP A 81 -40.11 28.03 35.49
CA TRP A 81 -38.70 28.35 35.23
C TRP A 81 -38.53 29.36 34.09
N ILE A 82 -39.36 29.25 33.05
CA ILE A 82 -39.35 30.21 31.93
C ILE A 82 -39.82 31.59 32.40
N GLU A 83 -40.89 31.66 33.19
CA GLU A 83 -41.42 32.92 33.72
C GLU A 83 -40.41 33.64 34.61
N LEU A 84 -39.78 32.90 35.52
CA LEU A 84 -38.72 33.46 36.36
C LEU A 84 -37.50 33.92 35.52
N ALA A 85 -37.14 33.18 34.47
CA ALA A 85 -36.07 33.60 33.56
C ALA A 85 -36.44 34.86 32.75
N GLN A 86 -37.70 35.07 32.40
CA GLN A 86 -38.17 36.28 31.73
C GLN A 86 -38.12 37.51 32.66
N ASP A 87 -38.46 37.35 33.93
CA ASP A 87 -38.30 38.39 34.95
C ASP A 87 -36.82 38.74 35.15
N LEU A 88 -35.96 37.73 35.29
CA LEU A 88 -34.52 37.93 35.45
C LEU A 88 -33.87 38.53 34.19
N GLY A 89 -34.33 38.13 33.00
CA GLY A 89 -33.85 38.65 31.71
C GLY A 89 -34.15 40.13 31.52
N ARG A 90 -35.35 40.57 31.93
CA ARG A 90 -35.74 41.99 31.93
C ARG A 90 -34.82 42.83 32.81
N GLU A 91 -34.46 42.32 33.98
CA GLU A 91 -33.53 42.99 34.89
C GLU A 91 -32.11 43.11 34.30
N LEU A 92 -31.61 42.00 33.73
CA LEU A 92 -30.25 41.89 33.22
C LEU A 92 -30.06 42.49 31.82
N LYS A 93 -31.14 42.94 31.17
CA LYS A 93 -31.18 43.31 29.75
C LYS A 93 -30.61 42.19 28.85
N LYS A 94 -30.93 40.94 29.20
CA LYS A 94 -30.55 39.71 28.49
C LYS A 94 -31.78 39.00 27.96
N GLY A 95 -31.63 38.23 26.88
CA GLY A 95 -32.70 37.35 26.43
C GLY A 95 -32.96 36.25 27.46
N TYR A 96 -34.22 35.93 27.76
CA TYR A 96 -34.53 34.89 28.76
C TYR A 96 -33.93 33.51 28.39
N LEU A 97 -33.77 33.23 27.10
CA LEU A 97 -33.06 32.04 26.62
C LEU A 97 -31.57 32.01 26.99
N GLU A 98 -30.92 33.17 27.12
CA GLU A 98 -29.52 33.26 27.58
C GLU A 98 -29.39 32.94 29.08
N ILE A 99 -30.52 32.91 29.81
CA ILE A 99 -30.61 32.49 31.21
C ILE A 99 -30.94 31.01 31.28
N LEU A 100 -31.94 30.54 30.52
CA LEU A 100 -32.32 29.12 30.48
C LEU A 100 -31.20 28.23 29.92
N ILE A 101 -30.46 28.75 28.94
CA ILE A 101 -29.37 28.06 28.24
C ILE A 101 -28.13 28.95 28.28
N PRO A 102 -27.36 28.94 29.39
CA PRO A 102 -26.23 29.85 29.60
C PRO A 102 -24.98 29.41 28.81
N MET A 103 -25.05 29.45 27.47
CA MET A 103 -23.96 29.12 26.55
C MET A 103 -23.55 30.33 25.65
N PRO A 104 -22.26 30.51 25.29
CA PRO A 104 -21.82 31.55 24.33
C PRO A 104 -22.13 31.14 22.87
N ARG A 105 -22.18 31.98 21.81
CA ARG A 105 -22.59 33.39 21.64
C ARG A 105 -23.33 33.62 20.29
N PHE A 106 -23.37 32.68 19.34
CA PHE A 106 -24.15 32.71 18.09
C PHE A 106 -24.27 31.29 17.50
N ASP A 107 -25.31 31.01 16.71
CA ASP A 107 -25.42 29.80 15.89
C ASP A 107 -24.27 29.79 14.85
N PRO A 108 -23.42 28.75 14.79
CA PRO A 108 -22.29 28.72 13.86
C PRO A 108 -22.68 28.67 12.37
N ASP A 109 -23.88 28.21 12.04
CA ASP A 109 -24.33 28.06 10.65
C ASP A 109 -24.84 29.39 10.06
N ASN A 110 -25.48 30.24 10.87
CA ASN A 110 -26.11 31.47 10.39
C ASN A 110 -25.77 32.75 11.18
N PHE A 111 -24.91 32.65 12.20
CA PHE A 111 -24.49 33.74 13.09
C PHE A 111 -25.62 34.44 13.84
N SER A 112 -26.77 33.80 13.95
CA SER A 112 -27.91 34.35 14.67
C SER A 112 -27.71 34.29 16.19
N LYS A 113 -28.38 35.19 16.92
CA LYS A 113 -28.37 35.18 18.39
C LYS A 113 -29.44 34.23 18.90
N ILE A 114 -29.16 33.56 20.02
CA ILE A 114 -30.12 32.65 20.64
C ILE A 114 -31.43 33.36 21.02
N SER A 115 -31.35 34.65 21.35
CA SER A 115 -32.50 35.51 21.66
C SER A 115 -33.44 35.77 20.48
N SER A 116 -33.06 35.38 19.26
CA SER A 116 -33.89 35.51 18.06
C SER A 116 -34.86 34.35 17.85
N TYR A 117 -34.80 33.30 18.66
CA TYR A 117 -35.59 32.08 18.47
C TYR A 117 -36.46 31.75 19.69
N PRO A 118 -37.53 30.96 19.52
CA PRO A 118 -38.17 30.27 20.63
C PRO A 118 -37.36 29.01 21.04
N PRO A 119 -37.54 28.47 22.28
CA PRO A 119 -36.86 27.25 22.74
C PRO A 119 -37.06 26.05 21.81
N SER A 120 -38.25 25.90 21.23
CA SER A 120 -38.57 24.81 20.29
C SER A 120 -37.78 24.92 18.97
N GLY A 121 -37.39 26.13 18.57
CA GLY A 121 -36.65 26.41 17.33
C GLY A 121 -35.14 26.20 17.41
N ILE A 122 -34.62 25.81 18.58
CA ILE A 122 -33.18 25.56 18.80
C ILE A 122 -32.94 24.15 19.33
N PHE A 123 -31.76 23.59 19.12
CA PHE A 123 -31.34 22.34 19.76
C PHE A 123 -29.85 22.42 20.09
N LEU A 124 -29.41 21.59 21.04
CA LEU A 124 -28.01 21.50 21.44
C LEU A 124 -27.24 20.56 20.51
N GLY A 125 -26.02 20.93 20.16
CA GLY A 125 -25.08 20.13 19.39
C GLY A 125 -24.53 18.95 20.19
N ASP A 126 -23.82 18.03 19.52
CA ASP A 126 -23.31 16.79 20.12
C ASP A 126 -22.44 17.01 21.39
N ASP A 127 -21.76 18.14 21.45
CA ASP A 127 -20.87 18.57 22.54
C ASP A 127 -21.59 19.10 23.80
N ASP A 128 -22.92 19.22 23.75
CA ASP A 128 -23.79 19.81 24.79
C ASP A 128 -23.45 21.26 25.14
N LYS A 129 -22.72 21.96 24.27
CA LYS A 129 -22.18 23.32 24.50
C LYS A 129 -22.45 24.27 23.36
N THR A 130 -22.66 23.73 22.16
CA THR A 130 -23.04 24.48 20.97
C THR A 130 -24.55 24.39 20.81
N TRP A 131 -25.19 25.46 20.35
CA TRP A 131 -26.61 25.44 19.98
C TRP A 131 -26.77 25.81 18.51
N HIS A 132 -27.79 25.24 17.89
CA HIS A 132 -28.09 25.45 16.48
C HIS A 132 -29.58 25.74 16.33
N SER A 133 -29.93 26.53 15.33
CA SER A 133 -31.33 26.77 14.95
C SER A 133 -31.81 25.70 13.97
N VAL A 134 -33.05 25.25 14.17
CA VAL A 134 -33.74 24.35 13.23
C VAL A 134 -33.89 25.02 11.85
N ASP A 135 -34.12 26.33 11.83
CA ASP A 135 -34.19 27.13 10.61
C ASP A 135 -32.88 27.15 9.82
N ALA A 136 -31.72 27.19 10.50
CA ALA A 136 -30.42 27.08 9.82
C ALA A 136 -30.29 25.73 9.12
N ILE A 137 -30.64 24.63 9.80
CA ILE A 137 -30.61 23.30 9.20
C ILE A 137 -31.52 23.22 7.98
N ILE A 138 -32.76 23.72 8.07
CA ILE A 138 -33.70 23.69 6.94
C ILE A 138 -33.10 24.44 5.73
N LYS A 139 -32.51 25.61 5.95
CA LYS A 139 -31.83 26.39 4.90
C LYS A 139 -30.63 25.63 4.33
N GLN A 140 -29.81 25.03 5.19
CA GLN A 140 -28.63 24.27 4.79
C GLN A 140 -28.99 23.01 4.00
N LEU A 141 -30.02 22.27 4.42
CA LEU A 141 -30.58 21.12 3.71
C LEU A 141 -31.06 21.50 2.32
N LYS A 142 -31.69 22.67 2.15
CA LYS A 142 -32.14 23.15 0.85
C LYS A 142 -31.00 23.40 -0.12
N VAL A 143 -29.88 23.93 0.38
CA VAL A 143 -28.71 24.29 -0.45
C VAL A 143 -27.86 23.06 -0.76
N SER A 144 -27.58 22.25 0.26
CA SER A 144 -26.60 21.17 0.19
C SER A 144 -27.21 19.79 -0.06
N GLY A 145 -28.47 19.57 0.31
CA GLY A 145 -29.11 18.25 0.31
C GLY A 145 -28.63 17.33 1.45
N PHE A 146 -27.78 17.82 2.37
CA PHE A 146 -27.16 17.01 3.41
C PHE A 146 -27.61 17.44 4.82
N LEU A 147 -27.76 16.45 5.70
CA LEU A 147 -28.07 16.62 7.12
C LEU A 147 -26.83 17.07 7.87
N ALA A 148 -26.38 18.31 7.68
CA ALA A 148 -25.10 18.78 8.15
C ALA A 148 -25.18 20.12 8.91
N THR A 149 -24.30 20.30 9.88
CA THR A 149 -24.14 21.49 10.74
C THR A 149 -22.67 21.88 10.85
N ARG A 150 -22.39 23.10 11.33
CA ARG A 150 -21.04 23.56 11.67
C ARG A 150 -20.91 23.70 13.17
N ASP A 151 -19.86 23.15 13.77
CA ASP A 151 -19.59 23.37 15.20
C ASP A 151 -18.88 24.71 15.45
N VAL A 152 -18.14 25.22 14.44
CA VAL A 152 -17.33 26.44 14.57
C VAL A 152 -17.68 27.46 13.48
N PRO A 153 -17.98 28.74 13.82
CA PRO A 153 -18.46 29.74 12.86
C PRO A 153 -17.48 30.12 11.73
N LYS A 154 -16.21 29.69 11.79
CA LYS A 154 -15.17 29.96 10.79
C LYS A 154 -14.62 28.71 10.11
N ASP A 155 -15.11 27.53 10.47
CA ASP A 155 -14.68 26.30 9.81
C ASP A 155 -15.36 26.18 8.43
N VAL A 156 -14.61 25.66 7.46
CA VAL A 156 -15.03 25.51 6.07
C VAL A 156 -15.81 24.21 5.88
N SER A 157 -15.55 23.18 6.68
CA SER A 157 -16.19 21.87 6.54
C SER A 157 -17.33 21.67 7.53
N PRO A 158 -18.60 21.62 7.07
CA PRO A 158 -19.69 21.13 7.91
C PRO A 158 -19.54 19.63 8.16
N ARG A 159 -20.05 19.15 9.30
CA ARG A 159 -20.13 17.72 9.63
C ARG A 159 -21.58 17.24 9.53
N ILE A 160 -21.78 15.94 9.39
CA ILE A 160 -23.11 15.34 9.46
C ILE A 160 -23.69 15.45 10.88
N LEU A 161 -25.01 15.56 10.99
CA LEU A 161 -25.76 15.52 12.24
C LEU A 161 -25.50 14.19 12.97
N SER A 162 -25.25 14.27 14.27
CA SER A 162 -25.04 13.10 15.11
C SER A 162 -26.36 12.39 15.42
N ILE A 163 -26.29 11.11 15.80
CA ILE A 163 -27.44 10.33 16.27
C ILE A 163 -28.12 11.05 17.45
N LYS A 164 -27.33 11.69 18.34
CA LYS A 164 -27.83 12.47 19.47
C LYS A 164 -28.60 13.72 19.01
N GLU A 165 -28.09 14.45 18.02
CA GLU A 165 -28.76 15.62 17.47
C GLU A 165 -30.05 15.24 16.74
N LEU A 166 -30.03 14.14 15.99
CA LEU A 166 -31.24 13.58 15.35
C LEU A 166 -32.28 13.18 16.41
N PHE A 167 -31.85 12.57 17.51
CA PHE A 167 -32.70 12.27 18.67
C PHE A 167 -33.33 13.55 19.26
N ARG A 168 -32.55 14.62 19.41
CA ARG A 168 -33.05 15.91 19.92
C ARG A 168 -34.09 16.53 18.99
N LEU A 169 -33.83 16.49 17.68
CA LEU A 169 -34.75 17.01 16.67
C LEU A 169 -36.06 16.21 16.63
N GLN A 170 -36.00 14.89 16.79
CA GLN A 170 -37.20 14.04 16.85
C GLN A 170 -38.00 14.24 18.15
N SER A 171 -37.33 14.52 19.28
CA SER A 171 -37.97 14.56 20.61
C SER A 171 -38.70 15.87 20.91
N LYS A 172 -38.72 16.82 19.97
CA LYS A 172 -39.43 18.10 20.12
C LYS A 172 -40.94 17.90 20.11
N THR A 173 -41.62 18.56 21.04
CA THR A 173 -43.07 18.54 21.25
C THR A 173 -43.58 19.94 21.61
N GLY A 174 -44.89 20.17 21.45
CA GLY A 174 -45.54 21.44 21.81
C GLY A 174 -45.95 22.33 20.63
N GLU A 175 -46.52 23.48 20.96
CA GLU A 175 -47.04 24.44 19.97
C GLU A 175 -45.90 25.18 19.23
N GLY A 176 -46.11 25.52 17.96
CA GLY A 176 -45.14 26.27 17.15
C GLY A 176 -44.06 25.43 16.43
N LEU A 177 -44.18 24.10 16.42
CA LEU A 177 -43.30 23.22 15.63
C LEU A 177 -43.68 23.16 14.15
N SER A 178 -44.94 23.42 13.83
CA SER A 178 -45.43 23.37 12.46
C SER A 178 -44.97 24.57 11.66
N PHE A 179 -44.51 24.36 10.44
CA PHE A 179 -44.09 25.43 9.55
C PHE A 179 -44.51 25.14 8.10
N ASN A 180 -44.67 26.22 7.33
CA ASN A 180 -44.93 26.14 5.90
C ASN A 180 -43.62 26.18 5.13
N PHE A 181 -43.48 25.29 4.15
CA PHE A 181 -42.36 25.34 3.21
C PHE A 181 -42.88 25.10 1.79
N GLY A 182 -42.74 26.12 0.94
CA GLY A 182 -43.43 26.16 -0.34
C GLY A 182 -44.96 26.16 -0.15
N ASN A 183 -45.64 25.20 -0.76
CA ASN A 183 -47.09 25.04 -0.67
C ASN A 183 -47.52 23.89 0.26
N LYS A 184 -46.60 23.36 1.09
CA LYS A 184 -46.87 22.25 2.01
C LYS A 184 -46.71 22.72 3.46
N LEU A 185 -47.64 22.29 4.31
CA LEU A 185 -47.58 22.45 5.76
C LEU A 185 -46.96 21.19 6.37
N TYR A 186 -45.92 21.35 7.17
CA TYR A 186 -45.30 20.27 7.93
C TYR A 186 -45.60 20.45 9.41
N SER A 187 -45.90 19.35 10.09
CA SER A 187 -46.21 19.34 11.53
C SER A 187 -44.99 19.56 12.41
N SER A 188 -43.79 19.24 11.92
CA SER A 188 -42.51 19.41 12.61
C SER A 188 -41.34 19.33 11.64
N PHE A 189 -40.12 19.61 12.12
CA PHE A 189 -38.89 19.35 11.35
C PHE A 189 -38.75 17.86 10.98
N TRP A 190 -39.11 16.95 11.90
CA TRP A 190 -39.03 15.51 11.65
C TRP A 190 -39.97 15.06 10.53
N ASP A 191 -41.17 15.66 10.49
CA ASP A 191 -42.16 15.43 9.43
C ASP A 191 -41.66 15.92 8.05
N TYR A 192 -41.00 17.09 8.02
CA TYR A 192 -40.32 17.60 6.82
C TYR A 192 -39.17 16.67 6.37
N LEU A 193 -38.34 16.21 7.32
CA LEU A 193 -37.23 15.31 7.05
C LEU A 193 -37.72 14.01 6.38
N LEU A 194 -38.77 13.38 6.92
CA LEU A 194 -39.28 12.11 6.42
C LEU A 194 -39.98 12.20 5.06
N ASN A 195 -40.74 13.28 4.83
CA ASN A 195 -41.58 13.39 3.64
C ASN A 195 -40.88 14.05 2.45
N GLU A 196 -39.95 14.99 2.70
CA GLU A 196 -39.32 15.78 1.63
C GLU A 196 -37.85 15.41 1.40
N ILE A 197 -37.10 15.12 2.47
CA ILE A 197 -35.63 14.93 2.38
C ILE A 197 -35.25 13.45 2.27
N ALA A 198 -35.72 12.61 3.19
CA ALA A 198 -35.36 11.20 3.27
C ALA A 198 -35.57 10.40 1.97
N PRO A 199 -36.64 10.64 1.17
CA PRO A 199 -36.81 9.98 -0.13
C PRO A 199 -35.67 10.30 -1.12
N GLY A 200 -35.02 11.46 -0.99
CA GLY A 200 -33.92 11.93 -1.82
C GLY A 200 -32.53 11.52 -1.36
N LEU A 201 -32.38 10.98 -0.13
CA LEU A 201 -31.08 10.62 0.46
C LEU A 201 -30.44 9.37 -0.18
N LYS A 202 -31.14 8.62 -1.03
CA LYS A 202 -30.65 7.35 -1.59
C LYS A 202 -30.18 7.45 -3.03
N LYS A 203 -28.85 7.45 -3.27
CA LYS A 203 -28.18 7.14 -4.56
C LYS A 203 -26.78 6.52 -4.33
N PRO A 204 -26.27 5.71 -5.28
CA PRO A 204 -25.81 4.28 -5.20
C PRO A 204 -25.08 3.82 -3.90
N GLU A 205 -24.59 2.58 -3.88
CA GLU A 205 -23.87 1.89 -2.78
C GLU A 205 -22.52 2.54 -2.43
N ASN A 206 -22.53 3.83 -2.11
CA ASN A 206 -21.35 4.62 -1.77
C ASN A 206 -21.40 5.01 -0.29
N TYR A 207 -21.02 4.07 0.58
CA TYR A 207 -20.78 4.24 2.01
C TYR A 207 -19.54 3.40 2.39
N SER A 208 -18.81 3.81 3.45
CA SER A 208 -17.62 3.06 3.91
C SER A 208 -18.00 1.66 4.41
N SER A 209 -17.17 0.66 4.11
CA SER A 209 -17.35 -0.72 4.62
C SER A 209 -17.20 -0.79 6.14
N GLN A 210 -16.46 0.15 6.74
CA GLN A 210 -16.31 0.27 8.20
C GLN A 210 -17.67 0.53 8.88
N LEU A 211 -18.54 1.34 8.26
CA LEU A 211 -19.88 1.61 8.78
C LEU A 211 -20.72 0.35 8.91
N LEU A 212 -20.53 -0.64 8.02
CA LEU A 212 -21.23 -1.91 8.07
C LEU A 212 -20.78 -2.77 9.26
N MET A 213 -19.48 -2.74 9.58
CA MET A 213 -18.93 -3.41 10.76
C MET A 213 -19.43 -2.76 12.05
N SER A 214 -19.40 -1.43 12.15
CA SER A 214 -19.93 -0.73 13.33
C SER A 214 -21.44 -0.92 13.49
N LEU A 215 -22.19 -1.04 12.38
CA LEU A 215 -23.61 -1.40 12.43
C LEU A 215 -23.83 -2.84 12.94
N LEU A 216 -22.94 -3.78 12.59
CA LEU A 216 -22.95 -5.13 13.14
C LEU A 216 -22.68 -5.13 14.65
N GLU A 217 -21.79 -4.27 15.14
CA GLU A 217 -21.57 -4.07 16.58
C GLU A 217 -22.83 -3.56 17.28
N VAL A 218 -23.55 -2.61 16.67
CA VAL A 218 -24.85 -2.15 17.18
C VAL A 218 -25.84 -3.31 17.29
N LEU A 219 -25.95 -4.18 16.26
CA LEU A 219 -26.80 -5.37 16.33
C LEU A 219 -26.39 -6.30 17.48
N ASN A 220 -25.09 -6.59 17.65
CA ASN A 220 -24.59 -7.44 18.73
C ASN A 220 -24.84 -6.84 20.12
N ALA A 221 -24.88 -5.51 20.22
CA ALA A 221 -25.06 -4.76 21.45
C ALA A 221 -26.51 -4.64 21.92
N VAL A 222 -27.49 -5.07 21.10
CA VAL A 222 -28.91 -5.02 21.46
C VAL A 222 -29.22 -6.04 22.56
N ASP A 223 -29.01 -5.65 23.82
CA ASP A 223 -29.49 -6.41 24.97
C ASP A 223 -30.27 -5.45 25.88
N LYS A 224 -31.56 -5.73 26.04
CA LYS A 224 -32.46 -4.97 26.94
C LYS A 224 -31.95 -4.94 28.38
N LYS A 225 -31.11 -5.89 28.79
CA LYS A 225 -30.51 -5.94 30.14
C LYS A 225 -29.30 -5.03 30.28
N ASN A 226 -28.71 -4.54 29.18
CA ASN A 226 -27.49 -3.73 29.22
C ASN A 226 -27.52 -2.55 28.23
N PRO A 227 -28.34 -1.51 28.48
CA PRO A 227 -28.43 -0.33 27.62
C PRO A 227 -27.12 0.45 27.47
N LYS A 228 -26.17 0.27 28.41
CA LYS A 228 -24.84 0.89 28.32
C LYS A 228 -24.02 0.33 27.17
N HIS A 229 -24.14 -0.96 26.88
CA HIS A 229 -23.41 -1.59 25.78
C HIS A 229 -23.91 -1.08 24.43
N LEU A 230 -25.24 -1.01 24.26
CA LEU A 230 -25.86 -0.41 23.08
C LEU A 230 -25.42 1.05 22.88
N ARG A 231 -25.39 1.82 23.98
CA ARG A 231 -24.92 3.21 23.95
C ARG A 231 -23.47 3.32 23.48
N PHE A 232 -22.59 2.45 23.96
CA PHE A 232 -21.19 2.43 23.54
C PHE A 232 -21.05 2.09 22.04
N ALA A 233 -21.77 1.08 21.55
CA ALA A 233 -21.76 0.71 20.13
C ALA A 233 -22.28 1.84 19.23
N LEU A 234 -23.30 2.59 19.65
CA LEU A 234 -23.80 3.75 18.93
C LEU A 234 -22.77 4.90 18.87
N LEU A 235 -22.00 5.12 19.94
CA LEU A 235 -20.92 6.12 19.94
C LEU A 235 -19.77 5.72 19.01
N ASN A 236 -19.40 4.44 18.96
CA ASN A 236 -18.41 3.94 18.00
C ASN A 236 -18.91 4.11 16.56
N LEU A 237 -20.18 3.78 16.28
CA LEU A 237 -20.79 4.02 14.98
C LEU A 237 -20.78 5.51 14.62
N GLN A 238 -21.06 6.40 15.58
CA GLN A 238 -20.99 7.85 15.36
C GLN A 238 -19.58 8.32 15.00
N ALA A 239 -18.55 7.78 15.67
CA ALA A 239 -17.16 8.09 15.35
C ALA A 239 -16.82 7.70 13.90
N GLU A 240 -17.26 6.52 13.45
CA GLU A 240 -17.06 6.10 12.06
C GLU A 240 -17.86 6.93 11.04
N ILE A 241 -19.08 7.36 11.41
CA ILE A 241 -19.87 8.29 10.60
C ILE A 241 -19.14 9.64 10.44
N ASN A 242 -18.47 10.12 11.50
CA ASN A 242 -17.71 11.37 11.46
C ASN A 242 -16.43 11.28 10.60
N ASN A 243 -15.90 10.07 10.39
CA ASN A 243 -14.75 9.82 9.50
C ASN A 243 -15.14 9.77 8.02
N CYS A 244 -16.43 9.68 7.71
CA CYS A 244 -16.92 9.62 6.33
C CYS A 244 -17.10 11.02 5.72
N ASP A 245 -17.05 11.11 4.39
CA ASP A 245 -17.50 12.33 3.72
C ASP A 245 -19.03 12.52 3.89
N LEU A 246 -19.51 13.75 3.72
CA LEU A 246 -20.93 14.09 3.91
C LEU A 246 -21.89 13.27 3.05
N LYS A 247 -21.45 12.88 1.85
CA LYS A 247 -22.27 12.12 0.90
C LYS A 247 -22.38 10.66 1.35
N GLN A 248 -21.28 10.05 1.77
CA GLN A 248 -21.24 8.70 2.33
C GLN A 248 -22.09 8.60 3.60
N ALA A 249 -21.94 9.53 4.53
CA ALA A 249 -22.72 9.58 5.76
C ALA A 249 -24.22 9.76 5.48
N SER A 250 -24.58 10.69 4.58
CA SER A 250 -25.98 10.92 4.20
C SER A 250 -26.61 9.72 3.51
N ASN A 251 -25.87 9.05 2.61
CA ASN A 251 -26.31 7.81 1.97
C ASN A 251 -26.56 6.68 2.98
N PHE A 252 -25.70 6.57 4.00
CA PHE A 252 -25.83 5.59 5.07
C PHE A 252 -27.08 5.83 5.90
N TYR A 253 -27.31 7.06 6.37
CA TYR A 253 -28.56 7.43 7.06
C TYR A 253 -29.81 7.22 6.20
N GLY A 254 -29.72 7.46 4.90
CA GLY A 254 -30.80 7.28 3.93
C GLY A 254 -31.15 5.82 3.59
N LEU A 255 -30.49 4.83 4.18
CA LEU A 255 -30.84 3.42 3.98
C LEU A 255 -32.29 3.17 4.42
N LYS A 256 -33.10 2.61 3.51
CA LYS A 256 -34.54 2.44 3.66
C LYS A 256 -34.91 0.97 3.85
N PHE A 257 -35.71 0.70 4.87
CA PHE A 257 -36.20 -0.62 5.27
C PHE A 257 -37.74 -0.63 5.36
N SER A 258 -38.32 -1.80 5.60
CA SER A 258 -39.76 -1.99 5.83
C SER A 258 -39.98 -2.47 7.27
N TYR A 259 -40.82 -1.75 8.01
CA TYR A 259 -41.24 -2.10 9.37
C TYR A 259 -42.76 -1.96 9.47
N GLN A 260 -43.47 -3.01 9.86
CA GLN A 260 -44.94 -3.03 9.92
C GLN A 260 -45.61 -2.53 8.62
N ASN A 261 -45.09 -2.93 7.45
CA ASN A 261 -45.53 -2.49 6.12
C ASN A 261 -45.39 -0.99 5.84
N LYS A 262 -44.61 -0.26 6.65
CA LYS A 262 -44.29 1.14 6.44
C LYS A 262 -42.79 1.32 6.15
N PRO A 263 -42.41 2.29 5.32
CA PRO A 263 -41.01 2.62 5.15
C PRO A 263 -40.43 3.20 6.44
N ILE A 264 -39.24 2.76 6.81
CA ILE A 264 -38.45 3.32 7.91
C ILE A 264 -37.00 3.51 7.43
N TYR A 265 -36.36 4.61 7.80
CA TYR A 265 -34.98 4.91 7.43
C TYR A 265 -33.99 4.55 8.56
N LEU A 266 -32.73 4.32 8.22
CA LEU A 266 -31.71 3.90 9.20
C LEU A 266 -31.54 4.93 10.31
N PHE A 267 -31.53 6.23 9.99
CA PHE A 267 -31.42 7.26 11.02
C PHE A 267 -32.57 7.21 12.04
N GLU A 268 -33.79 6.84 11.63
CA GLU A 268 -34.92 6.64 12.54
C GLU A 268 -34.68 5.45 13.48
N ILE A 269 -34.16 4.35 12.92
CA ILE A 269 -33.82 3.14 13.69
C ILE A 269 -32.70 3.45 14.69
N LEU A 270 -31.67 4.19 14.30
CA LEU A 270 -30.57 4.59 15.18
C LEU A 270 -31.05 5.50 16.32
N VAL A 271 -31.99 6.41 16.05
CA VAL A 271 -32.63 7.22 17.10
C VAL A 271 -33.48 6.35 18.03
N ALA A 272 -34.23 5.37 17.51
CA ALA A 272 -34.94 4.41 18.35
C ALA A 272 -34.00 3.59 19.25
N CYS A 273 -32.81 3.23 18.74
CA CYS A 273 -31.76 2.58 19.53
C CYS A 273 -31.20 3.52 20.60
N TRP A 274 -31.00 4.80 20.28
CA TRP A 274 -30.55 5.82 21.23
C TRP A 274 -31.54 6.02 22.39
N LYS A 275 -32.84 5.95 22.08
CA LYS A 275 -33.96 5.99 23.03
C LYS A 275 -34.15 4.71 23.82
N ASN A 276 -33.59 3.60 23.34
CA ASN A 276 -33.81 2.25 23.87
C ASN A 276 -35.31 1.88 23.88
N GLU A 277 -36.00 2.09 22.75
CA GLU A 277 -37.43 1.76 22.59
C GLU A 277 -37.69 0.25 22.76
N GLU A 278 -38.90 -0.14 23.15
CA GLU A 278 -39.20 -1.54 23.47
C GLU A 278 -39.15 -2.48 22.25
N ASP A 279 -39.38 -1.95 21.05
CA ASP A 279 -39.47 -2.67 19.77
C ASP A 279 -38.20 -2.54 18.90
N ILE A 280 -37.06 -2.13 19.47
CA ILE A 280 -35.79 -1.96 18.74
C ILE A 280 -35.34 -3.21 17.98
N GLU A 281 -35.54 -4.41 18.55
CA GLU A 281 -35.19 -5.68 17.92
C GLU A 281 -36.00 -5.88 16.62
N ALA A 282 -37.29 -5.55 16.64
CA ALA A 282 -38.17 -5.69 15.48
C ALA A 282 -37.84 -4.64 14.39
N LYS A 283 -37.41 -3.43 14.79
CA LYS A 283 -36.92 -2.39 13.87
C LYS A 283 -35.56 -2.73 13.25
N LEU A 284 -34.69 -3.44 13.97
CA LEU A 284 -33.36 -3.85 13.52
C LEU A 284 -33.35 -5.17 12.73
N ALA A 285 -34.37 -6.02 12.86
CA ALA A 285 -34.43 -7.29 12.11
C ALA A 285 -34.29 -7.13 10.58
N PRO A 286 -34.96 -6.17 9.90
CA PRO A 286 -34.72 -5.89 8.48
C PRO A 286 -33.28 -5.43 8.18
N VAL A 287 -32.65 -4.71 9.11
CA VAL A 287 -31.25 -4.26 9.00
C VAL A 287 -30.31 -5.45 9.07
N ALA A 288 -30.52 -6.36 10.01
CA ALA A 288 -29.76 -7.60 10.15
C ALA A 288 -29.85 -8.47 8.88
N GLN A 289 -31.05 -8.64 8.33
CA GLN A 289 -31.27 -9.38 7.07
C GLN A 289 -30.55 -8.73 5.89
N TRP A 290 -30.65 -7.41 5.77
CA TRP A 290 -29.99 -6.65 4.72
C TRP A 290 -28.47 -6.75 4.80
N LEU A 291 -27.91 -6.61 6.00
CA LEU A 291 -26.47 -6.69 6.25
C LEU A 291 -25.91 -8.07 5.86
N ALA A 292 -26.59 -9.14 6.26
CA ALA A 292 -26.25 -10.52 5.89
C ALA A 292 -26.39 -10.82 4.39
N THR A 293 -27.26 -10.10 3.69
CA THR A 293 -27.39 -10.18 2.23
C THR A 293 -26.25 -9.46 1.52
N LYS A 294 -25.74 -8.38 2.12
CA LYS A 294 -24.59 -7.61 1.59
C LYS A 294 -23.26 -8.32 1.80
N ASN A 295 -23.03 -8.83 2.99
CA ASN A 295 -21.89 -9.67 3.31
C ASN A 295 -22.38 -10.79 4.22
N SER A 296 -22.36 -12.02 3.71
CA SER A 296 -22.90 -13.16 4.45
C SER A 296 -22.08 -13.58 5.67
N ALA A 297 -20.91 -12.98 5.88
CA ALA A 297 -20.15 -13.10 7.12
C ALA A 297 -20.68 -12.17 8.24
N PHE A 298 -21.46 -11.14 7.90
CA PHE A 298 -21.96 -10.15 8.86
C PHE A 298 -23.25 -10.64 9.54
N ILE A 299 -23.08 -11.69 10.32
CA ILE A 299 -24.12 -12.30 11.16
C ILE A 299 -23.93 -11.81 12.60
N SER A 300 -25.02 -11.35 13.20
CA SER A 300 -25.03 -10.95 14.60
C SER A 300 -25.01 -12.17 15.50
N THR A 301 -24.32 -12.06 16.63
CA THR A 301 -24.32 -13.08 17.67
C THR A 301 -25.58 -13.05 18.53
N ASN A 302 -26.46 -12.07 18.34
CA ASN A 302 -27.68 -11.91 19.10
C ASN A 302 -28.81 -12.81 18.56
N PRO A 303 -29.35 -13.76 19.36
CA PRO A 303 -30.41 -14.66 18.93
C PRO A 303 -31.71 -13.97 18.51
N ALA A 304 -31.96 -12.72 18.93
CA ALA A 304 -33.16 -11.96 18.55
C ALA A 304 -33.33 -11.82 17.03
N PHE A 305 -32.23 -11.89 16.27
CA PHE A 305 -32.24 -11.77 14.81
C PHE A 305 -32.30 -13.11 14.06
N ASN A 306 -32.36 -14.25 14.78
CA ASN A 306 -32.46 -15.57 14.16
C ASN A 306 -33.61 -15.70 13.14
N PRO A 307 -34.84 -15.20 13.40
CA PRO A 307 -35.92 -15.27 12.41
C PRO A 307 -35.58 -14.54 11.09
N ALA A 308 -34.82 -13.44 11.18
CA ALA A 308 -34.37 -12.68 10.01
C ALA A 308 -33.34 -13.49 9.19
N TYR A 309 -32.46 -14.23 9.85
CA TYR A 309 -31.47 -15.09 9.19
C TYR A 309 -32.05 -16.38 8.62
N GLU A 310 -33.05 -16.96 9.28
CA GLU A 310 -33.78 -18.14 8.81
C GLU A 310 -34.42 -17.87 7.44
N THR A 311 -35.04 -16.70 7.29
CA THR A 311 -35.71 -16.26 6.04
C THR A 311 -34.77 -16.26 4.82
N ILE A 312 -33.46 -16.08 5.03
CA ILE A 312 -32.44 -16.03 3.97
C ILE A 312 -31.42 -17.18 4.04
N SER A 313 -31.71 -18.20 4.87
CA SER A 313 -30.85 -19.36 5.14
C SER A 313 -29.38 -18.95 5.39
N ALA A 314 -29.17 -17.96 6.26
CA ALA A 314 -27.86 -17.43 6.62
C ALA A 314 -27.52 -17.76 8.08
N GLY A 315 -26.25 -17.61 8.44
CA GLY A 315 -25.79 -17.84 9.80
C GLY A 315 -26.06 -19.28 10.27
N PRO A 316 -26.64 -19.49 11.47
CA PRO A 316 -26.94 -20.82 12.00
C PRO A 316 -27.84 -21.70 11.11
N PHE A 317 -28.54 -21.10 10.14
CA PHE A 317 -29.45 -21.79 9.23
C PHE A 317 -28.80 -22.18 7.89
N PHE A 318 -27.48 -22.03 7.77
CA PHE A 318 -26.74 -22.49 6.60
C PHE A 318 -26.58 -24.02 6.62
N ALA A 319 -27.28 -24.70 5.71
CA ALA A 319 -27.36 -26.15 5.65
C ALA A 319 -26.57 -26.76 4.49
N ILE A 320 -26.41 -28.10 4.54
CA ILE A 320 -25.63 -28.86 3.56
C ILE A 320 -26.16 -28.72 2.12
N ASP A 321 -27.47 -28.61 1.93
CA ASP A 321 -28.08 -28.42 0.61
C ASP A 321 -27.64 -27.09 -0.03
N LYS A 322 -27.57 -26.03 0.79
CA LYS A 322 -27.12 -24.71 0.33
C LYS A 322 -25.62 -24.71 0.06
N LEU A 323 -24.83 -25.43 0.86
CA LEU A 323 -23.41 -25.65 0.58
C LEU A 323 -23.22 -26.36 -0.78
N ALA A 324 -23.98 -27.43 -1.05
CA ALA A 324 -23.92 -28.13 -2.32
C ALA A 324 -24.29 -27.23 -3.51
N GLU A 325 -25.30 -26.37 -3.36
CA GLU A 325 -25.66 -25.36 -4.36
C GLU A 325 -24.52 -24.38 -4.64
N LEU A 326 -23.89 -23.82 -3.61
CA LEU A 326 -22.79 -22.86 -3.76
C LEU A 326 -21.54 -23.49 -4.38
N LEU A 327 -21.24 -24.75 -4.04
CA LEU A 327 -20.14 -25.51 -4.69
C LEU A 327 -20.39 -25.76 -6.17
N ASN A 328 -21.64 -25.79 -6.62
CA ASN A 328 -21.98 -25.90 -8.04
C ASN A 328 -21.76 -24.59 -8.81
N GLN A 329 -21.71 -23.46 -8.11
CA GLN A 329 -21.51 -22.14 -8.70
C GLN A 329 -20.03 -21.73 -8.82
N LEU A 330 -19.11 -22.49 -8.21
CA LEU A 330 -17.68 -22.20 -8.26
C LEU A 330 -17.14 -22.31 -9.69
N ASP A 331 -16.59 -21.21 -10.21
CA ASP A 331 -15.88 -21.24 -11.49
C ASP A 331 -14.44 -21.73 -11.30
N TYR A 332 -14.16 -22.89 -11.88
CA TYR A 332 -12.85 -23.53 -11.92
C TYR A 332 -12.35 -23.77 -13.34
N ARG A 333 -13.02 -23.23 -14.38
CA ARG A 333 -12.65 -23.46 -15.79
C ARG A 333 -11.20 -23.09 -16.11
N PRO A 334 -10.62 -22.00 -15.56
CA PRO A 334 -9.21 -21.69 -15.78
C PRO A 334 -8.23 -22.65 -15.07
N TYR A 335 -8.70 -23.49 -14.15
CA TYR A 335 -7.89 -24.25 -13.19
C TYR A 335 -8.27 -25.74 -13.19
N SER A 336 -7.79 -26.48 -14.20
CA SER A 336 -8.17 -27.89 -14.42
C SER A 336 -7.88 -28.82 -13.23
N HIS A 337 -6.86 -28.53 -12.44
CA HIS A 337 -6.48 -29.31 -11.26
C HIS A 337 -7.52 -29.24 -10.12
N LEU A 338 -8.38 -28.22 -10.08
CA LEU A 338 -9.44 -28.08 -9.06
C LEU A 338 -10.66 -28.98 -9.34
N LYS A 339 -10.79 -29.51 -10.57
CA LYS A 339 -11.98 -30.28 -10.97
C LYS A 339 -12.16 -31.56 -10.16
N ALA A 340 -11.09 -32.34 -9.97
CA ALA A 340 -11.16 -33.60 -9.25
C ALA A 340 -11.45 -33.41 -7.75
N PRO A 341 -10.74 -32.53 -7.01
CA PRO A 341 -11.07 -32.22 -5.62
C PRO A 341 -12.50 -31.72 -5.44
N LEU A 342 -12.98 -30.83 -6.32
CA LEU A 342 -14.35 -30.33 -6.25
C LEU A 342 -15.38 -31.43 -6.50
N GLN A 343 -15.14 -32.35 -7.44
CA GLN A 343 -16.04 -33.47 -7.68
C GLN A 343 -16.08 -34.44 -6.49
N GLN A 344 -14.92 -34.73 -5.88
CA GLN A 344 -14.84 -35.57 -4.68
C GLN A 344 -15.64 -34.95 -3.52
N LEU A 345 -15.48 -33.64 -3.29
CA LEU A 345 -16.24 -32.91 -2.29
C LEU A 345 -17.75 -33.00 -2.56
N LYS A 346 -18.19 -32.85 -3.80
CA LYS A 346 -19.62 -32.99 -4.18
C LYS A 346 -20.16 -34.40 -3.92
N GLU A 347 -19.40 -35.44 -4.24
CA GLU A 347 -19.81 -36.83 -3.94
C GLU A 347 -19.84 -37.10 -2.43
N MET A 348 -18.93 -36.49 -1.66
CA MET A 348 -18.94 -36.57 -0.20
C MET A 348 -20.23 -35.95 0.39
N LEU A 349 -20.63 -34.77 -0.09
CA LEU A 349 -21.85 -34.11 0.41
C LEU A 349 -23.12 -34.94 0.17
N LYS A 350 -23.21 -35.73 -0.90
CA LYS A 350 -24.36 -36.62 -1.15
C LYS A 350 -24.54 -37.71 -0.08
N ARG A 351 -23.47 -38.02 0.66
CA ARG A 351 -23.46 -39.08 1.69
C ARG A 351 -23.59 -38.54 3.11
N LYS A 352 -23.62 -37.21 3.28
CA LYS A 352 -23.69 -36.56 4.59
C LYS A 352 -25.01 -35.81 4.74
N SER A 353 -25.46 -35.70 5.99
CA SER A 353 -26.62 -34.92 6.39
C SER A 353 -26.25 -33.59 7.08
N THR A 354 -24.99 -33.42 7.47
CA THR A 354 -24.47 -32.28 8.22
C THR A 354 -23.11 -31.84 7.68
N ILE A 355 -22.75 -30.57 7.91
CA ILE A 355 -21.42 -30.03 7.59
C ILE A 355 -20.52 -30.29 8.80
N ASP A 356 -19.65 -31.28 8.71
CA ASP A 356 -18.71 -31.67 9.77
C ASP A 356 -17.25 -31.31 9.41
N ASP A 357 -16.32 -31.59 10.32
CA ASP A 357 -14.91 -31.22 10.19
C ASP A 357 -14.25 -31.78 8.92
N GLU A 358 -14.60 -33.02 8.53
CA GLU A 358 -14.07 -33.63 7.29
C GLU A 358 -14.51 -32.83 6.04
N VAL A 359 -15.75 -32.34 6.01
CA VAL A 359 -16.22 -31.45 4.93
C VAL A 359 -15.44 -30.13 4.94
N LEU A 360 -15.22 -29.55 6.12
CA LEU A 360 -14.52 -28.27 6.26
C LEU A 360 -13.04 -28.38 5.89
N GLU A 361 -12.36 -29.46 6.26
CA GLU A 361 -10.99 -29.76 5.85
C GLU A 361 -10.86 -29.90 4.34
N ALA A 362 -11.79 -30.61 3.69
CA ALA A 362 -11.81 -30.74 2.24
C ALA A 362 -12.05 -29.41 1.53
N ILE A 363 -12.92 -28.55 2.07
CA ILE A 363 -13.12 -27.19 1.58
C ILE A 363 -11.84 -26.36 1.75
N ALA A 364 -11.22 -26.39 2.93
CA ALA A 364 -9.99 -25.65 3.19
C ALA A 364 -8.85 -26.09 2.24
N ALA A 365 -8.71 -27.39 1.99
CA ALA A 365 -7.76 -27.93 1.02
C ALA A 365 -8.05 -27.44 -0.41
N LEU A 366 -9.32 -27.37 -0.81
CA LEU A 366 -9.73 -26.83 -2.11
C LEU A 366 -9.36 -25.35 -2.25
N TYR A 367 -9.63 -24.53 -1.23
CA TYR A 367 -9.25 -23.12 -1.23
C TYR A 367 -7.73 -22.93 -1.27
N LYS A 368 -6.97 -23.73 -0.52
CA LYS A 368 -5.49 -23.71 -0.56
C LYS A 368 -4.96 -24.01 -1.96
N SER A 369 -5.43 -25.10 -2.58
CA SER A 369 -5.02 -25.47 -3.94
C SER A 369 -5.35 -24.37 -4.96
N ARG A 370 -6.49 -23.69 -4.79
CA ARG A 370 -6.83 -22.54 -5.64
C ARG A 370 -5.90 -21.37 -5.38
N TRP A 371 -5.67 -21.00 -4.12
CA TRP A 371 -4.82 -19.88 -3.74
C TRP A 371 -3.43 -19.99 -4.34
N ASP A 372 -2.82 -21.18 -4.24
CA ASP A 372 -1.50 -21.50 -4.80
C ASP A 372 -1.43 -21.28 -6.33
N SER A 373 -2.58 -21.27 -7.01
CA SER A 373 -2.69 -21.08 -8.45
C SER A 373 -3.10 -19.67 -8.89
N ILE A 374 -3.55 -18.82 -7.97
CA ILE A 374 -4.05 -17.47 -8.30
C ILE A 374 -3.25 -16.35 -7.67
N ILE A 375 -2.48 -16.63 -6.61
CA ILE A 375 -1.62 -15.63 -5.96
C ILE A 375 -0.74 -14.95 -6.99
N ASP A 376 -0.66 -13.62 -6.91
CA ASP A 376 0.13 -12.78 -7.80
C ASP A 376 -0.30 -12.79 -9.30
N THR A 377 -1.44 -13.41 -9.64
CA THR A 377 -2.05 -13.38 -10.99
C THR A 377 -3.16 -12.33 -11.10
N THR A 378 -3.75 -12.14 -12.27
CA THR A 378 -4.92 -11.24 -12.44
C THR A 378 -6.16 -11.71 -11.69
N ASN A 379 -6.23 -12.99 -11.33
CA ASN A 379 -7.36 -13.60 -10.61
C ASN A 379 -7.09 -13.70 -9.10
N ASP A 380 -6.07 -13.03 -8.59
CA ASP A 380 -5.83 -12.92 -7.14
C ASP A 380 -7.02 -12.23 -6.44
N TYR A 381 -7.42 -12.74 -5.26
CA TYR A 381 -8.52 -12.19 -4.47
C TYR A 381 -8.30 -10.73 -4.05
N LEU A 382 -7.06 -10.29 -3.90
CA LEU A 382 -6.70 -8.91 -3.57
C LEU A 382 -6.81 -7.96 -4.78
N ARG A 383 -6.93 -8.51 -6.00
CA ARG A 383 -6.98 -7.73 -7.25
C ARG A 383 -8.37 -7.75 -7.87
N LEU A 384 -9.02 -8.91 -7.88
CA LEU A 384 -10.32 -9.11 -8.50
C LEU A 384 -11.28 -9.74 -7.49
N THR A 385 -12.29 -8.99 -7.04
CA THR A 385 -13.34 -9.51 -6.15
C THR A 385 -14.62 -9.90 -6.90
N SER A 386 -14.69 -9.58 -8.20
CA SER A 386 -15.81 -9.90 -9.09
C SER A 386 -15.58 -11.20 -9.88
N ASP A 387 -16.50 -11.48 -10.81
CA ASP A 387 -16.38 -12.54 -11.83
C ASP A 387 -16.02 -13.91 -11.24
N VAL A 388 -14.89 -14.47 -11.67
CA VAL A 388 -14.42 -15.81 -11.28
C VAL A 388 -14.18 -15.96 -9.78
N ASN A 389 -14.02 -14.85 -9.03
CA ASN A 389 -13.79 -14.87 -7.58
C ASN A 389 -15.07 -14.65 -6.77
N LYS A 390 -16.13 -14.09 -7.36
CA LYS A 390 -17.37 -13.77 -6.64
C LYS A 390 -17.99 -14.97 -5.93
N ALA A 391 -18.10 -16.11 -6.62
CA ALA A 391 -18.68 -17.33 -6.05
C ALA A 391 -17.81 -17.90 -4.90
N TRP A 392 -16.48 -17.83 -5.04
CA TRP A 392 -15.53 -18.28 -4.01
C TRP A 392 -15.58 -17.40 -2.77
N ILE A 393 -15.65 -16.08 -2.94
CA ILE A 393 -15.79 -15.12 -1.83
C ILE A 393 -17.14 -15.32 -1.12
N THR A 394 -18.22 -15.50 -1.88
CA THR A 394 -19.57 -15.70 -1.34
C THR A 394 -19.65 -16.97 -0.48
N LEU A 395 -19.06 -18.07 -0.94
CA LEU A 395 -19.00 -19.32 -0.18
C LEU A 395 -18.20 -19.14 1.12
N ALA A 396 -17.04 -18.49 1.06
CA ALA A 396 -16.22 -18.21 2.24
C ALA A 396 -16.97 -17.35 3.27
N GLN A 397 -17.67 -16.30 2.81
CA GLN A 397 -18.51 -15.45 3.66
C GLN A 397 -19.64 -16.24 4.33
N ARG A 398 -20.32 -17.13 3.60
CA ARG A 398 -21.41 -17.96 4.13
C ARG A 398 -20.91 -18.94 5.19
N LEU A 399 -19.77 -19.58 4.96
CA LEU A 399 -19.14 -20.48 5.94
C LEU A 399 -18.75 -19.73 7.21
N ALA A 400 -18.15 -18.53 7.08
CA ALA A 400 -17.75 -17.71 8.22
C ALA A 400 -18.97 -17.18 9.00
N GLY A 401 -20.01 -16.72 8.30
CA GLY A 401 -21.25 -16.27 8.93
C GLY A 401 -21.98 -17.38 9.66
N ALA A 402 -21.90 -18.62 9.16
CA ALA A 402 -22.43 -19.81 9.83
C ALA A 402 -21.62 -20.25 11.06
N GLY A 403 -20.47 -19.62 11.33
CA GLY A 403 -19.58 -20.01 12.42
C GLY A 403 -18.86 -21.34 12.19
N LEU A 404 -18.82 -21.82 10.93
CA LEU A 404 -18.17 -23.09 10.56
C LEU A 404 -16.67 -22.93 10.33
N ILE A 405 -16.20 -21.71 10.08
CA ILE A 405 -14.79 -21.37 9.93
C ILE A 405 -14.49 -20.09 10.73
N ASN A 406 -13.23 -19.63 10.72
CA ASN A 406 -12.88 -18.34 11.33
C ASN A 406 -13.78 -17.22 10.77
N ARG A 407 -14.31 -16.38 11.67
CA ARG A 407 -15.18 -15.25 11.34
C ARG A 407 -14.56 -14.33 10.29
N ASN A 408 -13.25 -14.16 10.32
CA ASN A 408 -12.47 -13.54 9.26
C ASN A 408 -12.29 -14.51 8.08
N TYR A 409 -13.25 -14.50 7.16
CA TYR A 409 -13.24 -15.36 5.98
C TYR A 409 -12.04 -15.10 5.05
N TYR A 410 -11.28 -14.01 5.22
CA TYR A 410 -10.03 -13.82 4.47
C TYR A 410 -9.02 -14.93 4.74
N ARG A 411 -9.06 -15.57 5.92
CA ARG A 411 -8.16 -16.69 6.25
C ARG A 411 -8.41 -17.96 5.44
N ILE A 412 -9.65 -18.22 5.00
CA ILE A 412 -9.89 -19.35 4.10
C ILE A 412 -9.56 -18.99 2.66
N LEU A 413 -9.75 -17.73 2.26
CA LEU A 413 -9.36 -17.25 0.93
C LEU A 413 -7.84 -17.24 0.75
N ILE A 414 -7.11 -16.82 1.79
CA ILE A 414 -5.66 -16.66 1.80
C ILE A 414 -5.12 -17.40 3.04
N PRO A 415 -4.88 -18.72 2.92
CA PRO A 415 -4.51 -19.58 4.06
C PRO A 415 -3.19 -19.23 4.73
N THR A 416 -2.34 -18.43 4.08
CA THR A 416 -1.06 -17.96 4.64
C THR A 416 -1.23 -16.81 5.63
N LEU A 417 -2.41 -16.19 5.72
CA LEU A 417 -2.67 -15.05 6.59
C LEU A 417 -2.66 -15.44 8.08
N THR A 418 -1.93 -14.68 8.89
CA THR A 418 -1.66 -14.99 10.31
C THR A 418 -2.40 -14.12 11.33
N HIS A 419 -3.03 -13.02 10.90
CA HIS A 419 -3.69 -12.06 11.78
C HIS A 419 -5.07 -11.64 11.25
N ASP A 420 -5.90 -11.10 12.16
CA ASP A 420 -7.30 -10.74 11.89
C ASP A 420 -7.58 -9.23 12.01
N VAL A 421 -6.59 -8.46 12.44
CA VAL A 421 -6.65 -7.00 12.64
C VAL A 421 -5.47 -6.31 11.98
N ASP A 422 -5.69 -5.10 11.48
CA ASP A 422 -4.61 -4.24 10.98
C ASP A 422 -3.72 -3.79 12.15
N PRO A 423 -2.39 -3.93 12.06
CA PRO A 423 -1.48 -3.67 13.19
C PRO A 423 -1.39 -2.19 13.60
N ILE A 424 -1.88 -1.27 12.76
CA ILE A 424 -1.78 0.18 12.99
C ILE A 424 -3.06 0.72 13.58
N THR A 425 -4.19 0.43 12.92
CA THR A 425 -5.51 0.92 13.32
C THR A 425 -6.15 0.03 14.39
N ALA A 426 -5.66 -1.20 14.57
CA ALA A 426 -6.27 -2.24 15.41
C ALA A 426 -7.70 -2.62 14.99
N VAL A 427 -8.13 -2.21 13.80
CA VAL A 427 -9.44 -2.50 13.23
C VAL A 427 -9.42 -3.88 12.55
N SER A 428 -10.54 -4.61 12.59
CA SER A 428 -10.67 -5.88 11.86
C SER A 428 -10.37 -5.70 10.37
N LEU A 429 -9.62 -6.63 9.79
CA LEU A 429 -9.30 -6.61 8.35
C LEU A 429 -10.57 -6.61 7.48
N MET A 430 -11.66 -7.25 7.95
CA MET A 430 -12.95 -7.27 7.24
C MET A 430 -13.66 -5.92 7.16
N ALA A 431 -13.20 -4.91 7.90
CA ALA A 431 -13.72 -3.55 7.79
C ALA A 431 -13.34 -2.87 6.47
N TYR A 432 -12.37 -3.44 5.74
CA TYR A 432 -11.91 -2.97 4.45
C TYR A 432 -12.11 -4.04 3.38
N PRO A 433 -12.42 -3.67 2.12
CA PRO A 433 -12.48 -4.62 1.03
C PRO A 433 -11.08 -5.19 0.73
N LEU A 434 -11.03 -6.42 0.19
CA LEU A 434 -9.77 -7.09 -0.18
C LEU A 434 -8.87 -6.23 -1.08
N THR A 435 -9.47 -5.40 -1.95
CA THR A 435 -8.75 -4.50 -2.87
C THR A 435 -8.03 -3.34 -2.18
N SER A 436 -8.31 -3.09 -0.90
CA SER A 436 -7.58 -2.10 -0.10
C SER A 436 -6.25 -2.62 0.44
N PHE A 437 -5.91 -3.88 0.20
CA PHE A 437 -4.71 -4.52 0.70
C PHE A 437 -3.80 -5.02 -0.41
N ILE A 438 -2.50 -5.03 -0.14
CA ILE A 438 -1.56 -5.95 -0.79
C ILE A 438 -1.03 -6.94 0.23
N LEU A 439 -0.53 -8.07 -0.25
CA LEU A 439 0.11 -9.07 0.60
C LEU A 439 1.60 -8.73 0.79
N SER A 440 2.12 -8.94 2.00
CA SER A 440 3.54 -8.79 2.33
C SER A 440 4.43 -9.76 1.54
N GLN A 441 5.71 -9.45 1.39
CA GLN A 441 6.66 -10.28 0.61
C GLN A 441 6.61 -11.77 0.97
N ASP A 442 6.54 -12.09 2.27
CA ASP A 442 6.49 -13.44 2.82
C ASP A 442 5.11 -14.11 2.73
N GLY A 443 4.08 -13.37 2.33
CA GLY A 443 2.73 -13.87 2.11
C GLY A 443 1.89 -13.98 3.38
N THR A 444 2.36 -13.53 4.54
CA THR A 444 1.74 -13.84 5.84
C THR A 444 0.90 -12.70 6.42
N GLN A 445 1.04 -11.49 5.85
CA GLN A 445 0.44 -10.27 6.37
C GLN A 445 -0.20 -9.43 5.27
N PHE A 446 -1.30 -8.75 5.59
CA PHE A 446 -1.84 -7.69 4.74
C PHE A 446 -1.22 -6.34 5.07
N ILE A 447 -0.91 -5.57 4.02
CA ILE A 447 -0.48 -4.18 4.10
C ILE A 447 -1.67 -3.34 3.65
N LEU A 448 -2.26 -2.57 4.58
CA LEU A 448 -3.38 -1.69 4.28
C LEU A 448 -2.89 -0.45 3.51
N LEU A 449 -3.31 -0.32 2.25
CA LEU A 449 -2.83 0.73 1.35
C LEU A 449 -3.26 2.13 1.78
N THR A 450 -4.39 2.24 2.48
CA THR A 450 -4.84 3.51 3.08
C THR A 450 -3.81 4.04 4.09
N ASN A 451 -3.18 3.17 4.88
CA ASN A 451 -2.13 3.57 5.81
C ASN A 451 -0.90 4.08 5.06
N CYS A 452 -0.51 3.41 3.97
CA CYS A 452 0.58 3.85 3.10
C CYS A 452 0.30 5.21 2.44
N ALA A 453 -0.92 5.40 1.93
CA ALA A 453 -1.35 6.65 1.30
C ALA A 453 -1.44 7.81 2.31
N ASN A 454 -1.94 7.56 3.52
CA ASN A 454 -1.96 8.54 4.59
C ASN A 454 -0.54 8.90 5.05
N HIS A 455 0.35 7.91 5.14
CA HIS A 455 1.76 8.16 5.40
C HIS A 455 2.39 9.01 4.30
N HIS A 456 2.04 8.78 3.03
CA HIS A 456 2.48 9.64 1.93
C HIS A 456 1.96 11.07 2.07
N LYS A 457 0.69 11.28 2.43
CA LYS A 457 0.12 12.63 2.63
C LYS A 457 0.81 13.38 3.77
N THR A 458 1.14 12.71 4.86
CA THR A 458 1.72 13.33 6.06
C THR A 458 3.25 13.49 5.96
N HIS A 459 3.95 12.48 5.44
CA HIS A 459 5.41 12.38 5.47
C HIS A 459 6.07 12.44 4.08
N GLY A 460 5.28 12.39 3.01
CA GLY A 460 5.79 12.44 1.63
C GLY A 460 6.45 11.15 1.16
N THR A 461 6.24 10.02 1.85
CA THR A 461 6.72 8.68 1.47
C THR A 461 5.61 7.64 1.52
N PHE A 462 5.57 6.78 0.50
CA PHE A 462 4.61 5.68 0.40
C PHE A 462 5.27 4.39 0.92
N PHE A 463 5.21 4.16 2.22
CA PHE A 463 5.91 3.06 2.92
C PHE A 463 4.94 2.01 3.44
N ASN A 464 5.44 0.78 3.60
CA ASN A 464 4.79 -0.23 4.43
C ASN A 464 4.87 0.22 5.89
N CYS A 465 3.72 0.48 6.49
CA CYS A 465 3.62 0.98 7.86
C CYS A 465 3.41 -0.14 8.90
N ASN A 466 3.29 -1.40 8.49
CA ASN A 466 3.11 -2.52 9.42
C ASN A 466 4.29 -2.74 10.38
N PRO A 467 5.56 -2.61 9.96
CA PRO A 467 6.68 -2.72 10.89
C PRO A 467 6.68 -1.55 11.87
N GLN A 468 7.25 -1.75 13.07
CA GLN A 468 7.38 -0.69 14.08
C GLN A 468 8.00 0.60 13.54
N VAL A 469 8.92 0.47 12.57
CA VAL A 469 9.47 1.58 11.80
C VAL A 469 8.99 1.43 10.36
N PRO A 470 8.21 2.37 9.82
CA PRO A 470 7.76 2.31 8.42
C PRO A 470 8.93 2.11 7.46
N ALA A 471 8.79 1.15 6.55
CA ALA A 471 9.84 0.73 5.64
C ALA A 471 9.40 0.88 4.17
N PRO A 472 10.32 1.09 3.22
CA PRO A 472 10.00 1.03 1.81
C PRO A 472 9.32 -0.30 1.44
N LEU A 473 8.44 -0.26 0.45
CA LEU A 473 7.90 -1.48 -0.14
C LEU A 473 9.04 -2.31 -0.74
N THR A 474 8.96 -3.63 -0.57
CA THR A 474 9.88 -4.56 -1.25
C THR A 474 9.53 -4.62 -2.73
N PHE A 475 10.46 -5.09 -3.57
CA PHE A 475 10.20 -5.24 -5.01
C PHE A 475 8.93 -6.06 -5.30
N LYS A 476 8.68 -7.13 -4.54
CA LYS A 476 7.49 -7.98 -4.69
C LYS A 476 6.20 -7.24 -4.31
N GLU A 477 6.22 -6.45 -3.24
CA GLU A 477 5.09 -5.61 -2.82
C GLU A 477 4.82 -4.48 -3.83
N GLU A 478 5.85 -3.88 -4.39
CA GLU A 478 5.72 -2.90 -5.48
C GLU A 478 5.07 -3.53 -6.73
N GLN A 479 5.46 -4.75 -7.12
CA GLN A 479 4.79 -5.44 -8.23
C GLN A 479 3.31 -5.68 -7.95
N ARG A 480 2.95 -5.99 -6.70
CA ARG A 480 1.54 -6.19 -6.30
C ARG A 480 0.75 -4.89 -6.33
N LEU A 481 1.38 -3.77 -5.94
CA LEU A 481 0.76 -2.46 -5.90
C LEU A 481 0.28 -1.96 -7.27
N LYS A 482 0.96 -2.36 -8.36
CA LYS A 482 0.62 -2.01 -9.75
C LYS A 482 -0.82 -2.31 -10.16
N PHE A 483 -1.47 -3.23 -9.46
CA PHE A 483 -2.83 -3.68 -9.77
C PHE A 483 -3.90 -3.00 -8.90
N THR A 484 -3.52 -1.98 -8.13
CA THR A 484 -4.39 -1.32 -7.15
C THR A 484 -4.67 0.12 -7.57
N GLU A 485 -5.78 0.71 -7.12
CA GLU A 485 -6.09 2.12 -7.35
C GLU A 485 -5.09 3.09 -6.69
N PHE A 486 -4.33 2.60 -5.71
CA PHE A 486 -3.31 3.38 -5.00
C PHE A 486 -1.98 3.47 -5.76
N TYR A 487 -1.85 2.79 -6.92
CA TYR A 487 -0.62 2.84 -7.70
C TYR A 487 -0.28 4.25 -8.18
N ASP A 488 -1.28 5.06 -8.52
CA ASP A 488 -1.07 6.46 -8.92
C ASP A 488 -0.62 7.34 -7.74
N ASP A 489 -1.08 7.05 -6.52
CA ASP A 489 -0.59 7.72 -5.31
C ASP A 489 0.89 7.38 -5.05
N TYR A 490 1.26 6.12 -5.29
CA TYR A 490 2.65 5.66 -5.23
C TYR A 490 3.52 6.27 -6.32
N LEU A 491 3.07 6.28 -7.58
CA LEU A 491 3.81 6.91 -8.67
C LEU A 491 4.05 8.39 -8.40
N ARG A 492 3.06 9.13 -7.89
CA ARG A 492 3.26 10.53 -7.47
C ARG A 492 4.27 10.66 -6.33
N ALA A 493 4.30 9.72 -5.39
CA ALA A 493 5.32 9.67 -4.35
C ALA A 493 6.72 9.42 -4.93
N GLU A 494 6.84 8.53 -5.91
CA GLU A 494 8.08 8.17 -6.61
C GLU A 494 8.57 9.27 -7.56
N GLU A 495 7.69 9.89 -8.35
CA GLU A 495 7.99 11.05 -9.21
C GLU A 495 8.54 12.22 -8.38
N SER A 496 8.08 12.35 -7.13
CA SER A 496 8.61 13.34 -6.21
C SER A 496 10.09 13.10 -5.78
N LYS A 497 10.69 11.95 -6.14
CA LYS A 497 12.08 11.55 -5.86
C LYS A 497 13.10 11.97 -6.92
N SER A 498 12.74 12.36 -8.15
CA SER A 498 13.73 12.71 -9.18
C SER A 498 14.29 14.13 -9.01
N ALA A 499 14.92 14.40 -7.86
CA ALA A 499 15.79 15.56 -7.77
C ALA A 499 16.95 15.35 -8.77
N PRO A 500 17.33 16.36 -9.57
CA PRO A 500 18.38 16.22 -10.56
C PRO A 500 19.71 15.83 -9.88
N ALA A 501 20.50 14.96 -10.51
CA ALA A 501 21.75 14.48 -9.92
C ALA A 501 22.73 15.63 -9.65
N ILE A 502 23.49 15.53 -8.54
CA ILE A 502 24.58 16.45 -8.18
C ILE A 502 25.95 15.81 -8.41
N GLN A 503 26.98 16.63 -8.55
CA GLN A 503 28.37 16.20 -8.74
C GLN A 503 28.92 15.48 -7.50
N LYS A 504 29.85 14.55 -7.72
CA LYS A 504 30.60 13.90 -6.64
C LYS A 504 31.32 14.93 -5.75
N SER A 505 31.92 15.95 -6.33
CA SER A 505 32.60 17.03 -5.60
C SER A 505 31.69 17.73 -4.58
N THR A 506 30.41 17.90 -4.93
CA THR A 506 29.36 18.44 -4.06
C THR A 506 29.06 17.49 -2.90
N VAL A 507 28.95 16.18 -3.17
CA VAL A 507 28.76 15.16 -2.13
C VAL A 507 29.97 15.05 -1.21
N ASP A 508 31.19 15.14 -1.73
CA ASP A 508 32.43 15.13 -0.93
C ASP A 508 32.53 16.38 -0.03
N ALA A 509 32.05 17.54 -0.49
CA ALA A 509 31.94 18.74 0.34
C ALA A 509 30.93 18.54 1.49
N LEU A 510 29.80 17.86 1.24
CA LEU A 510 28.86 17.47 2.28
C LEU A 510 29.49 16.50 3.29
N VAL A 511 30.27 15.50 2.83
CA VAL A 511 31.01 14.57 3.71
C VAL A 511 31.92 15.33 4.66
N ARG A 512 32.69 16.31 4.16
CA ARG A 512 33.55 17.16 5.00
C ARG A 512 32.75 17.94 6.05
N LEU A 513 31.65 18.57 5.63
CA LEU A 513 30.75 19.28 6.54
C LEU A 513 30.22 18.35 7.63
N ILE A 514 29.70 17.18 7.26
CA ILE A 514 29.10 16.22 8.19
C ILE A 514 30.15 15.70 9.17
N ASN A 515 31.34 15.32 8.72
CA ASN A 515 32.37 14.78 9.60
C ASN A 515 32.86 15.78 10.65
N ALA A 516 32.93 17.07 10.28
CA ALA A 516 33.33 18.13 11.19
C ALA A 516 32.19 18.63 12.08
N ALA A 517 30.94 18.65 11.59
CA ALA A 517 29.81 19.22 12.31
C ALA A 517 28.92 18.19 13.03
N LEU A 518 29.03 16.88 12.76
CA LEU A 518 28.22 15.85 13.40
C LEU A 518 28.81 15.43 14.76
N PHE A 519 28.02 15.63 15.83
CA PHE A 519 28.37 15.22 17.20
C PHE A 519 27.29 14.31 17.79
N PRO A 520 27.39 12.98 17.56
CA PRO A 520 26.34 12.02 17.90
C PRO A 520 26.00 11.98 19.40
N THR A 521 27.00 12.17 20.25
CA THR A 521 26.83 12.24 21.72
C THR A 521 26.09 13.49 22.17
N GLY A 522 26.25 14.63 21.48
CA GLY A 522 25.49 15.85 21.76
C GLY A 522 24.02 15.72 21.36
N LEU A 523 23.76 15.16 20.17
CA LEU A 523 22.43 14.93 19.61
C LEU A 523 21.59 13.90 20.39
N ILE A 524 22.23 12.86 20.95
CA ILE A 524 21.52 11.77 21.65
C ILE A 524 21.36 12.07 23.16
N TYR A 525 22.34 12.71 23.80
CA TYR A 525 22.35 12.89 25.26
C TYR A 525 22.08 14.33 25.73
N GLY A 526 21.65 15.22 24.82
CA GLY A 526 21.36 16.62 25.16
C GLY A 526 22.58 17.37 25.71
N LYS A 527 23.79 16.97 25.32
CA LYS A 527 25.03 17.63 25.73
C LYS A 527 25.34 18.76 24.77
N ASN A 528 25.64 19.93 25.31
CA ASN A 528 26.14 21.06 24.52
C ASN A 528 27.49 20.70 23.88
N TYR A 529 27.76 21.30 22.73
CA TYR A 529 29.08 21.32 22.13
C TYR A 529 30.13 21.78 23.15
N THR A 530 31.31 21.17 23.12
CA THR A 530 32.50 21.83 23.68
C THR A 530 32.91 23.00 22.77
N ASP A 531 33.59 24.01 23.32
CA ASP A 531 34.03 25.19 22.54
C ASP A 531 34.86 24.82 21.30
N LYS A 532 35.66 23.75 21.42
CA LYS A 532 36.45 23.19 20.32
C LYS A 532 35.56 22.63 19.21
N GLU A 533 34.57 21.81 19.58
CA GLU A 533 33.64 21.20 18.62
C GLU A 533 32.75 22.24 17.94
N ALA A 534 32.34 23.29 18.68
CA ALA A 534 31.55 24.39 18.13
C ALA A 534 32.35 25.17 17.08
N THR A 535 33.61 25.45 17.38
CA THR A 535 34.55 26.12 16.47
C THR A 535 34.80 25.28 15.21
N GLU A 536 35.01 23.97 15.36
CA GLU A 536 35.21 23.04 14.22
C GLU A 536 33.96 22.99 13.31
N ALA A 537 32.75 22.92 13.89
CA ALA A 537 31.51 22.92 13.14
C ALA A 537 31.26 24.26 12.40
N GLU A 538 31.59 25.38 13.03
CA GLU A 538 31.47 26.71 12.44
C GLU A 538 32.42 26.91 11.25
N ILE A 539 33.68 26.51 11.41
CA ILE A 539 34.67 26.56 10.31
C ILE A 539 34.19 25.70 9.14
N ALA A 540 33.78 24.46 9.39
CA ALA A 540 33.33 23.55 8.33
C ALA A 540 32.07 24.07 7.60
N TYR A 541 31.14 24.68 8.33
CA TYR A 541 29.99 25.33 7.71
C TYR A 541 30.38 26.56 6.88
N GLY A 542 31.32 27.38 7.37
CA GLY A 542 31.86 28.51 6.62
C GLY A 542 32.52 28.07 5.31
N GLU A 543 33.35 27.03 5.35
CA GLU A 543 33.99 26.42 4.17
C GLU A 543 32.94 25.86 3.18
N PHE A 544 31.94 25.14 3.69
CA PHE A 544 30.87 24.61 2.84
C PHE A 544 30.03 25.72 2.20
N SER A 545 29.70 26.77 2.95
CA SER A 545 28.97 27.93 2.44
C SER A 545 29.77 28.66 1.35
N GLU A 546 31.09 28.79 1.52
CA GLU A 546 31.95 29.38 0.51
C GLU A 546 32.05 28.50 -0.75
N PHE A 547 32.12 27.18 -0.58
CA PHE A 547 32.05 26.21 -1.67
C PHE A 547 30.74 26.35 -2.45
N VAL A 548 29.58 26.38 -1.78
CA VAL A 548 28.26 26.54 -2.43
C VAL A 548 28.16 27.85 -3.20
N ARG A 549 28.75 28.94 -2.69
CA ARG A 549 28.79 30.24 -3.38
C ARG A 549 29.62 30.20 -4.67
N LYS A 550 30.68 29.38 -4.69
CA LYS A 550 31.58 29.20 -5.85
C LYS A 550 31.07 28.18 -6.87
N LEU A 551 30.04 27.40 -6.55
CA LEU A 551 29.44 26.43 -7.48
C LEU A 551 28.87 27.13 -8.73
N PRO A 552 28.98 26.49 -9.92
CA PRO A 552 28.20 26.88 -11.09
C PRO A 552 26.71 26.97 -10.76
N GLU A 553 26.00 27.93 -11.37
CA GLU A 553 24.59 28.20 -11.08
C GLU A 553 23.72 26.95 -11.20
N GLU A 554 23.87 26.19 -12.29
CA GLU A 554 23.13 24.95 -12.51
C GLU A 554 23.39 23.91 -11.41
N GLU A 555 24.64 23.72 -10.99
CA GLU A 555 24.98 22.75 -9.94
C GLU A 555 24.45 23.20 -8.56
N ARG A 556 24.49 24.50 -8.29
CA ARG A 556 23.91 25.10 -7.09
C ARG A 556 22.40 24.89 -7.04
N GLU A 557 21.68 25.09 -8.13
CA GLU A 557 20.23 24.83 -8.21
C GLU A 557 19.90 23.36 -7.96
N ARG A 558 20.65 22.44 -8.58
CA ARG A 558 20.48 20.99 -8.38
C ARG A 558 20.70 20.59 -6.93
N LEU A 559 21.73 21.15 -6.28
CA LEU A 559 21.99 20.95 -4.84
C LEU A 559 20.81 21.44 -4.00
N LEU A 560 20.34 22.66 -4.22
CA LEU A 560 19.25 23.26 -3.45
C LEU A 560 17.93 22.49 -3.60
N GLN A 561 17.69 21.88 -4.76
CA GLN A 561 16.53 21.03 -5.06
C GLN A 561 16.64 19.62 -4.46
N GLN A 562 17.81 19.20 -3.95
CA GLN A 562 17.94 17.88 -3.34
C GLN A 562 16.98 17.75 -2.16
N LYS A 563 16.11 16.74 -2.26
CA LYS A 563 15.22 16.33 -1.18
C LYS A 563 15.89 15.23 -0.38
N VAL A 564 15.90 15.40 0.93
CA VAL A 564 16.38 14.43 1.89
C VAL A 564 15.18 13.91 2.68
N THR A 565 14.99 12.60 2.67
CA THR A 565 13.98 11.95 3.49
C THR A 565 14.63 10.96 4.43
N TRP A 566 14.41 11.15 5.74
CA TRP A 566 14.89 10.24 6.76
C TRP A 566 13.82 10.05 7.83
N ARG A 567 13.38 8.80 8.03
CA ARG A 567 12.22 8.45 8.88
C ARG A 567 10.97 9.26 8.48
N GLN A 568 10.42 10.04 9.41
CA GLN A 568 9.22 10.86 9.22
C GLN A 568 9.51 12.25 8.68
N ASP A 569 10.80 12.62 8.60
CA ASP A 569 11.24 13.98 8.27
C ASP A 569 11.61 14.10 6.78
N ARG A 570 11.14 15.18 6.15
CA ARG A 570 11.47 15.55 4.77
C ARG A 570 11.93 17.01 4.68
N TYR A 571 13.14 17.20 4.18
CA TYR A 571 13.72 18.53 3.97
C TYR A 571 14.27 18.68 2.56
N THR A 572 14.27 19.90 2.03
CA THR A 572 15.15 20.25 0.89
C THR A 572 16.46 20.79 1.44
N VAL A 573 17.56 20.62 0.71
CA VAL A 573 18.83 21.26 1.07
C VAL A 573 18.67 22.78 1.13
N SER A 574 17.86 23.37 0.25
CA SER A 574 17.50 24.79 0.33
C SER A 574 16.89 25.16 1.69
N LYS A 575 15.90 24.40 2.18
CA LYS A 575 15.28 24.65 3.48
C LYS A 575 16.29 24.49 4.62
N ILE A 576 17.11 23.44 4.59
CA ILE A 576 18.17 23.21 5.58
C ILE A 576 19.12 24.42 5.67
N LEU A 577 19.63 24.89 4.53
CA LEU A 577 20.54 26.02 4.51
C LEU A 577 19.87 27.32 4.97
N THR A 578 18.61 27.55 4.58
CA THR A 578 17.85 28.71 5.06
C THR A 578 17.62 28.66 6.57
N ASP A 579 17.22 27.51 7.12
CA ASP A 579 16.94 27.37 8.55
C ASP A 579 18.20 27.56 9.42
N ILE A 580 19.37 27.15 8.92
CA ILE A 580 20.67 27.40 9.57
C ILE A 580 21.08 28.90 9.51
N GLN A 581 20.63 29.61 8.46
CA GLN A 581 20.97 31.02 8.21
C GLN A 581 19.92 32.02 8.72
N LYS A 582 18.77 31.56 9.21
CA LYS A 582 17.76 32.43 9.84
C LYS A 582 18.35 33.11 11.07
N GLY A 583 18.20 34.43 11.16
CA GLY A 583 18.70 35.26 12.28
C GLY A 583 19.87 36.18 11.89
N ASN A 584 19.93 37.34 12.53
CA ASN A 584 20.95 38.37 12.26
C ASN A 584 22.17 38.27 13.19
N SER A 585 22.13 37.38 14.20
CA SER A 585 23.24 37.16 15.14
C SER A 585 23.26 35.73 15.70
N HIS A 586 24.36 35.33 16.35
CA HIS A 586 24.48 34.03 17.06
C HIS A 586 23.55 33.90 18.28
N GLN A 587 22.84 34.96 18.68
CA GLN A 587 21.93 34.99 19.84
C GLN A 587 20.44 34.89 19.45
N ASP A 588 20.11 34.80 18.16
CA ASP A 588 18.72 34.64 17.70
C ASP A 588 18.20 33.24 18.02
N THR A 589 17.06 33.15 18.70
CA THR A 589 16.38 31.88 19.05
C THR A 589 15.78 31.16 17.85
N ASP A 590 15.69 31.84 16.70
CA ASP A 590 15.10 31.31 15.46
C ASP A 590 16.14 30.64 14.55
N ARG A 591 17.42 30.64 14.95
CA ARG A 591 18.53 30.01 14.21
C ARG A 591 18.67 28.54 14.61
N GLU A 592 18.50 27.64 13.65
CA GLU A 592 18.70 26.22 13.89
C GLU A 592 20.18 25.81 13.84
N CYS A 593 20.57 24.84 14.66
CA CYS A 593 21.95 24.39 14.74
C CYS A 593 22.32 23.46 13.56
N VAL A 594 23.49 23.66 12.94
CA VAL A 594 24.04 22.82 11.85
C VAL A 594 24.07 21.33 12.23
N ALA A 595 24.27 21.03 13.52
CA ALA A 595 24.25 19.67 14.09
C ALA A 595 22.91 18.95 13.86
N VAL A 596 21.81 19.69 13.95
CA VAL A 596 20.45 19.13 13.86
C VAL A 596 20.20 18.58 12.46
N TYR A 597 20.70 19.30 11.44
CA TYR A 597 20.50 18.93 10.05
C TYR A 597 21.58 18.02 9.47
N THR A 598 22.75 17.88 10.11
CA THR A 598 23.82 17.01 9.61
C THR A 598 23.41 15.54 9.55
N LYS A 599 22.47 15.07 10.37
CA LYS A 599 21.88 13.72 10.23
C LYS A 599 21.12 13.53 8.91
N HIS A 600 20.41 14.58 8.46
CA HIS A 600 19.70 14.56 7.18
C HIS A 600 20.69 14.67 6.03
N LEU A 601 21.67 15.56 6.11
CA LEU A 601 22.73 15.63 5.10
C LEU A 601 23.53 14.31 5.01
N ALA A 602 23.74 13.60 6.13
CA ALA A 602 24.33 12.27 6.15
C ALA A 602 23.49 11.23 5.38
N LYS A 603 22.15 11.29 5.49
CA LYS A 603 21.27 10.47 4.67
C LYS A 603 21.41 10.79 3.18
N LEU A 604 21.50 12.07 2.81
CA LEU A 604 21.73 12.47 1.42
C LEU A 604 23.08 11.93 0.90
N VAL A 605 24.13 11.98 1.71
CA VAL A 605 25.41 11.36 1.36
C VAL A 605 25.26 9.85 1.20
N CYS A 606 24.59 9.16 2.11
CA CYS A 606 24.36 7.71 2.01
C CYS A 606 23.52 7.35 0.77
N ASP A 607 22.64 8.24 0.31
CA ASP A 607 21.85 8.04 -0.91
C ASP A 607 22.74 8.00 -2.15
N TYR A 608 23.79 8.81 -2.21
CA TYR A 608 24.76 8.79 -3.33
C TYR A 608 25.90 7.78 -3.11
N ASN A 609 26.38 7.63 -1.87
CA ASN A 609 27.48 6.74 -1.51
C ASN A 609 27.29 6.11 -0.12
N PRO A 610 26.69 4.91 -0.05
CA PRO A 610 26.56 4.15 1.19
C PRO A 610 27.91 3.83 1.84
N HIS A 611 29.00 3.78 1.07
CA HIS A 611 30.34 3.47 1.57
C HIS A 611 31.13 4.71 2.02
N ALA A 612 30.54 5.91 1.97
CA ALA A 612 31.19 7.12 2.42
C ALA A 612 31.71 6.99 3.87
N GLU A 613 32.94 7.45 4.09
CA GLU A 613 33.58 7.48 5.40
C GLU A 613 32.98 8.61 6.25
N LEU A 614 31.85 8.30 6.89
CA LEU A 614 31.21 9.17 7.86
C LEU A 614 31.59 8.77 9.29
N LYS A 615 31.76 9.77 10.16
CA LYS A 615 31.92 9.61 11.61
C LYS A 615 30.79 8.71 12.11
N LYS A 616 31.11 7.62 12.82
CA LYS A 616 30.12 6.61 13.23
C LYS A 616 29.08 7.18 14.20
N PHE A 617 27.81 6.87 13.96
CA PHE A 617 26.68 7.13 14.85
C PHE A 617 25.64 6.03 14.74
N SER A 618 24.73 5.94 15.72
CA SER A 618 23.79 4.82 15.89
C SER A 618 22.90 4.55 14.68
N GLU A 619 22.58 5.57 13.88
CA GLU A 619 21.65 5.47 12.75
C GLU A 619 22.34 5.23 11.40
N LEU A 620 23.67 5.33 11.33
CA LEU A 620 24.42 5.31 10.07
C LEU A 620 24.24 4.01 9.28
N ASP A 621 24.33 2.86 9.94
CA ASP A 621 24.18 1.56 9.26
C ASP A 621 22.75 1.36 8.73
N VAL A 622 21.75 1.89 9.45
CA VAL A 622 20.36 1.90 9.01
C VAL A 622 20.22 2.83 7.78
N MET A 623 20.82 4.02 7.79
CA MET A 623 20.80 4.94 6.64
C MET A 623 21.42 4.31 5.39
N ARG A 624 22.53 3.58 5.55
CA ARG A 624 23.21 2.86 4.46
C ARG A 624 22.33 1.76 3.87
N ALA A 625 21.66 0.98 4.73
CA ALA A 625 20.73 -0.06 4.30
C ALA A 625 19.54 0.49 3.51
N PHE A 626 19.05 1.69 3.88
CA PHE A 626 17.94 2.39 3.20
C PHE A 626 18.41 3.49 2.24
N SER A 627 19.56 3.31 1.59
CA SER A 627 20.03 4.24 0.57
C SER A 627 19.09 4.28 -0.63
N ALA A 628 18.82 5.49 -1.13
CA ALA A 628 18.08 5.69 -2.37
C ALA A 628 18.89 5.37 -3.64
N ARG A 629 20.18 4.99 -3.51
CA ARG A 629 21.07 4.57 -4.61
C ARG A 629 21.10 5.56 -5.78
N ARG A 630 21.25 6.85 -5.46
CA ARG A 630 21.37 7.94 -6.43
C ARG A 630 22.71 7.90 -7.16
N VAL A 631 22.70 8.29 -8.42
CA VAL A 631 23.87 8.32 -9.29
C VAL A 631 24.39 9.75 -9.39
N TYR A 632 25.70 9.94 -9.32
CA TYR A 632 26.30 11.25 -9.48
C TYR A 632 26.08 11.82 -10.89
N ARG A 633 26.02 13.15 -10.96
CA ARG A 633 25.92 13.90 -12.22
C ARG A 633 27.07 13.60 -13.19
N ASP A 634 28.24 13.23 -12.66
CA ASP A 634 29.42 12.83 -13.43
C ASP A 634 29.18 11.63 -14.36
N TYR A 635 28.05 10.94 -14.20
CA TYR A 635 27.62 9.78 -15.00
C TYR A 635 26.29 10.04 -15.75
N ASP A 636 25.90 11.31 -15.96
CA ASP A 636 24.69 11.67 -16.70
C ASP A 636 24.72 11.22 -18.17
N ASP A 637 25.92 11.06 -18.76
CA ASP A 637 26.14 10.58 -20.13
C ASP A 637 25.98 9.06 -20.29
N ILE A 638 25.89 8.32 -19.19
CA ILE A 638 25.76 6.87 -19.18
C ILE A 638 24.33 6.52 -18.75
N ASP A 639 23.53 6.03 -19.70
CA ASP A 639 22.19 5.53 -19.41
C ASP A 639 22.20 4.11 -18.79
N GLU A 640 21.02 3.59 -18.47
CA GLU A 640 20.87 2.27 -17.82
C GLU A 640 21.33 1.11 -18.71
N GLN A 641 21.13 1.22 -20.02
CA GLN A 641 21.51 0.18 -20.97
C GLN A 641 23.03 0.12 -21.14
N GLU A 642 23.67 1.28 -21.24
CA GLU A 642 25.11 1.42 -21.34
C GLU A 642 25.81 1.02 -20.03
N ALA A 643 25.26 1.41 -18.87
CA ALA A 643 25.77 0.96 -17.57
C ALA A 643 25.71 -0.56 -17.44
N THR A 644 24.58 -1.17 -17.82
CA THR A 644 24.42 -2.62 -17.85
C THR A 644 25.48 -3.26 -18.75
N ARG A 645 25.65 -2.76 -19.98
CA ARG A 645 26.67 -3.26 -20.91
C ARG A 645 28.08 -3.21 -20.32
N ARG A 646 28.45 -2.09 -19.69
CA ARG A 646 29.78 -1.90 -19.08
C ARG A 646 30.00 -2.86 -17.91
N VAL A 647 29.03 -3.00 -17.00
CA VAL A 647 29.13 -3.94 -15.86
C VAL A 647 29.28 -5.38 -16.33
N LEU A 648 28.47 -5.82 -17.29
CA LEU A 648 28.58 -7.18 -17.85
C LEU A 648 29.93 -7.40 -18.55
N THR A 649 30.43 -6.39 -19.28
CA THR A 649 31.74 -6.44 -19.93
C THR A 649 32.87 -6.53 -18.91
N MET A 650 32.79 -5.79 -17.80
CA MET A 650 33.74 -5.87 -16.69
C MET A 650 33.77 -7.27 -16.09
N MET A 651 32.61 -7.91 -15.91
CA MET A 651 32.52 -9.28 -15.39
C MET A 651 33.13 -10.30 -16.35
N VAL A 652 32.85 -10.20 -17.65
CA VAL A 652 33.48 -11.08 -18.67
C VAL A 652 34.99 -10.87 -18.68
N SER A 653 35.45 -9.61 -18.68
CA SER A 653 36.88 -9.29 -18.67
C SER A 653 37.56 -9.83 -17.41
N LEU A 654 36.95 -9.65 -16.24
CA LEU A 654 37.44 -10.19 -14.96
C LEU A 654 37.56 -11.72 -14.98
N MET A 655 36.62 -12.42 -15.60
CA MET A 655 36.61 -13.88 -15.66
C MET A 655 37.53 -14.47 -16.76
N THR A 656 38.02 -13.65 -17.69
CA THR A 656 38.80 -14.12 -18.85
C THR A 656 40.23 -13.56 -18.88
N HIS A 657 40.51 -12.48 -18.17
CA HIS A 657 41.85 -11.88 -18.10
C HIS A 657 42.80 -12.74 -17.25
N GLN A 658 44.02 -12.96 -17.76
CA GLN A 658 45.05 -13.73 -17.09
C GLN A 658 45.98 -12.81 -16.29
N PHE A 659 45.65 -12.56 -15.02
CA PHE A 659 46.42 -11.64 -14.17
C PHE A 659 47.83 -12.18 -13.87
N ASN A 660 48.86 -11.45 -14.30
CA ASN A 660 50.26 -11.83 -14.07
C ASN A 660 50.72 -11.54 -12.62
N ARG A 661 51.46 -12.49 -12.01
CA ARG A 661 52.14 -12.38 -10.68
C ARG A 661 51.27 -11.84 -9.52
N VAL A 662 50.23 -12.58 -9.13
CA VAL A 662 49.48 -12.32 -7.89
C VAL A 662 50.23 -12.96 -6.71
N LEU A 663 51.19 -12.25 -6.09
CA LEU A 663 52.02 -12.79 -4.99
C LEU A 663 51.38 -12.66 -3.59
N ALA A 664 50.42 -11.74 -3.41
CA ALA A 664 49.62 -11.61 -2.19
C ALA A 664 48.14 -11.37 -2.52
N GLY A 665 47.21 -12.11 -1.89
CA GLY A 665 45.76 -11.88 -2.02
C GLY A 665 45.08 -12.51 -3.24
N ARG A 666 45.47 -13.73 -3.65
CA ARG A 666 44.74 -14.50 -4.67
C ARG A 666 43.37 -14.90 -4.16
N THR A 667 42.33 -14.56 -4.93
CA THR A 667 40.99 -15.10 -4.73
C THR A 667 40.60 -15.89 -5.96
N VAL A 668 40.12 -17.12 -5.77
CA VAL A 668 39.50 -17.89 -6.86
C VAL A 668 38.03 -17.50 -6.90
N LEU A 669 37.61 -16.91 -8.01
CA LEU A 669 36.21 -16.64 -8.26
C LEU A 669 35.60 -17.79 -9.04
N HIS A 670 34.37 -18.15 -8.69
CA HIS A 670 33.56 -19.10 -9.40
C HIS A 670 32.31 -18.37 -9.91
N LEU A 671 32.07 -18.48 -11.22
CA LEU A 671 30.84 -17.99 -11.84
C LEU A 671 30.32 -19.10 -12.75
N TRP A 672 29.20 -19.69 -12.35
CA TRP A 672 28.60 -20.83 -13.02
C TRP A 672 29.58 -22.02 -13.12
N ASP A 673 29.98 -22.41 -14.33
CA ASP A 673 30.93 -23.49 -14.63
C ASP A 673 32.35 -22.98 -14.94
N SER A 674 32.62 -21.69 -14.77
CA SER A 674 33.92 -21.08 -15.03
C SER A 674 34.55 -20.57 -13.72
N SER A 675 35.88 -20.60 -13.67
CA SER A 675 36.65 -20.06 -12.56
C SER A 675 37.85 -19.26 -13.04
N ASN A 676 38.15 -18.16 -12.37
CA ASN A 676 39.37 -17.39 -12.62
C ASN A 676 40.08 -17.02 -11.30
N VAL A 677 41.41 -16.92 -11.36
CA VAL A 677 42.23 -16.44 -10.24
C VAL A 677 42.42 -14.95 -10.41
N VAL A 678 41.86 -14.17 -9.49
CA VAL A 678 41.84 -12.70 -9.58
C VAL A 678 42.58 -12.06 -8.42
N THR A 679 42.81 -10.75 -8.55
CA THR A 679 43.32 -9.90 -7.47
C THR A 679 42.22 -9.57 -6.45
N LYS A 680 42.62 -9.11 -5.26
CA LYS A 680 41.67 -8.62 -4.24
C LYS A 680 40.69 -7.57 -4.78
N THR A 681 41.19 -6.58 -5.53
CA THR A 681 40.37 -5.55 -6.20
C THR A 681 39.39 -6.16 -7.20
N GLY A 682 39.80 -7.18 -7.95
CA GLY A 682 38.91 -7.94 -8.82
C GLY A 682 37.79 -8.66 -8.05
N SER A 683 38.12 -9.24 -6.88
CA SER A 683 37.13 -9.88 -6.01
C SER A 683 36.12 -8.89 -5.41
N GLU A 684 36.57 -7.69 -5.03
CA GLU A 684 35.69 -6.60 -4.54
C GLU A 684 34.74 -6.14 -5.66
N LEU A 685 35.26 -5.97 -6.88
CA LEU A 685 34.45 -5.62 -8.06
C LEU A 685 33.40 -6.69 -8.36
N PHE A 686 33.79 -7.97 -8.35
CA PHE A 686 32.87 -9.08 -8.56
C PHE A 686 31.73 -9.06 -7.54
N THR A 687 32.07 -8.92 -6.25
CA THR A 687 31.09 -8.90 -5.16
C THR A 687 30.10 -7.75 -5.32
N ALA A 688 30.57 -6.55 -5.72
CA ALA A 688 29.72 -5.38 -5.94
C ALA A 688 28.74 -5.55 -7.11
N ALA A 689 29.12 -6.30 -8.15
CA ALA A 689 28.29 -6.51 -9.34
C ALA A 689 27.37 -7.74 -9.23
N GLU A 690 27.79 -8.79 -8.52
CA GLU A 690 27.14 -10.10 -8.52
C GLU A 690 25.68 -10.04 -8.04
N GLU A 691 25.40 -9.32 -6.96
CA GLU A 691 24.04 -9.22 -6.42
C GLU A 691 23.07 -8.53 -7.39
N ALA A 692 23.52 -7.46 -8.05
CA ALA A 692 22.73 -6.74 -9.04
C ALA A 692 22.48 -7.58 -10.30
N ILE A 693 23.48 -8.36 -10.71
CA ILE A 693 23.38 -9.28 -11.85
C ILE A 693 22.40 -10.41 -11.53
N LYS A 694 22.47 -11.03 -10.35
CA LYS A 694 21.56 -12.11 -9.92
C LYS A 694 20.09 -11.69 -9.91
N ASN A 695 19.82 -10.47 -9.44
CA ASN A 695 18.47 -9.95 -9.22
C ASN A 695 17.90 -9.12 -10.39
N GLU A 696 18.62 -9.00 -11.51
CA GLU A 696 18.23 -8.16 -12.67
C GLU A 696 17.76 -6.75 -12.27
N THR A 697 18.51 -6.08 -11.40
CA THR A 697 18.04 -4.80 -10.82
C THR A 697 18.09 -3.66 -11.83
N ASN A 698 17.07 -2.78 -11.82
CA ASN A 698 17.04 -1.53 -12.60
C ASN A 698 17.96 -0.43 -12.03
N SER A 699 19.08 -0.81 -11.41
CA SER A 699 20.00 0.10 -10.70
C SER A 699 21.46 -0.10 -11.11
N MET A 700 21.68 -0.60 -12.34
CA MET A 700 23.00 -0.85 -12.90
C MET A 700 23.82 0.44 -13.04
N ARG A 701 23.19 1.61 -13.28
CA ARG A 701 23.91 2.90 -13.24
C ARG A 701 24.57 3.14 -11.89
N PHE A 702 23.86 2.90 -10.80
CA PHE A 702 24.41 3.06 -9.45
C PHE A 702 25.51 2.04 -9.15
N VAL A 703 25.32 0.79 -9.56
CA VAL A 703 26.34 -0.26 -9.39
C VAL A 703 27.61 0.12 -10.14
N TYR A 704 27.50 0.54 -11.40
CA TYR A 704 28.62 1.01 -12.20
C TYR A 704 29.32 2.21 -11.55
N SER A 705 28.59 3.26 -11.18
CA SER A 705 29.19 4.43 -10.52
C SER A 705 29.85 4.06 -9.19
N SER A 706 29.25 3.16 -8.40
CA SER A 706 29.82 2.70 -7.14
C SER A 706 31.13 1.93 -7.35
N ILE A 707 31.20 1.04 -8.34
CA ILE A 707 32.44 0.33 -8.68
C ILE A 707 33.51 1.33 -9.12
N MET A 708 33.15 2.31 -9.96
CA MET A 708 34.08 3.33 -10.44
C MET A 708 34.64 4.18 -9.30
N GLU A 709 33.79 4.63 -8.38
CA GLU A 709 34.17 5.58 -7.33
C GLU A 709 34.75 4.95 -6.07
N ASN A 710 34.28 3.76 -5.69
CA ASN A 710 34.67 3.11 -4.44
C ASN A 710 35.73 2.02 -4.63
N ILE A 711 35.93 1.51 -5.86
CA ILE A 711 36.88 0.42 -6.14
C ILE A 711 37.96 0.86 -7.12
N ILE A 712 37.58 1.28 -8.34
CA ILE A 712 38.56 1.50 -9.44
C ILE A 712 39.37 2.77 -9.23
N THR A 713 38.70 3.91 -8.99
CA THR A 713 39.38 5.19 -8.81
C THR A 713 40.31 5.19 -7.58
N PRO A 714 39.87 4.71 -6.39
CA PRO A 714 40.76 4.58 -5.23
C PRO A 714 41.92 3.63 -5.49
N ALA A 715 41.68 2.49 -6.15
CA ALA A 715 42.75 1.57 -6.50
C ALA A 715 43.82 2.27 -7.36
N LEU A 716 43.43 3.01 -8.40
CA LEU A 716 44.37 3.68 -9.30
C LEU A 716 45.14 4.85 -8.67
N SER A 717 44.60 5.48 -7.62
CA SER A 717 45.20 6.62 -6.93
C SER A 717 46.07 6.22 -5.72
N ASP A 718 46.06 4.95 -5.30
CA ASP A 718 46.87 4.46 -4.18
C ASP A 718 48.35 4.34 -4.59
N GLU A 719 49.16 5.32 -4.17
CA GLU A 719 50.62 5.36 -4.37
C GLU A 719 51.42 4.72 -3.22
N SER A 720 50.78 4.02 -2.27
CA SER A 720 51.49 3.44 -1.14
C SER A 720 52.57 2.44 -1.60
N MET A 721 53.73 2.45 -0.93
CA MET A 721 54.86 1.59 -1.30
C MET A 721 54.48 0.10 -1.38
N LEU A 722 53.60 -0.36 -0.48
CA LEU A 722 53.10 -1.74 -0.44
C LEU A 722 52.24 -2.07 -1.66
N THR A 723 51.34 -1.18 -2.08
CA THR A 723 50.48 -1.38 -3.26
C THR A 723 51.30 -1.33 -4.55
N THR A 724 52.29 -0.44 -4.64
CA THR A 724 53.20 -0.33 -5.79
C THR A 724 54.12 -1.56 -5.93
N LEU A 725 54.50 -2.21 -4.82
CA LEU A 725 55.27 -3.47 -4.81
C LEU A 725 54.43 -4.71 -5.11
N LEU A 726 53.15 -4.72 -4.72
CA LEU A 726 52.28 -5.90 -4.80
C LEU A 726 51.35 -5.93 -6.03
N ARG A 727 51.00 -4.78 -6.61
CA ARG A 727 50.16 -4.71 -7.80
C ARG A 727 50.99 -4.87 -9.06
N SER A 728 50.68 -5.89 -9.86
CA SER A 728 51.34 -6.08 -11.15
C SER A 728 50.98 -4.94 -12.12
N SER A 729 51.93 -4.59 -13.00
CA SER A 729 51.71 -3.61 -14.07
C SER A 729 50.48 -3.93 -14.91
N ASP A 730 50.25 -5.23 -15.15
CA ASP A 730 49.09 -5.78 -15.85
C ASP A 730 47.75 -5.45 -15.16
N THR A 731 47.66 -5.61 -13.84
CA THR A 731 46.44 -5.24 -13.09
C THR A 731 46.17 -3.73 -13.16
N HIS A 732 47.23 -2.92 -13.12
CA HIS A 732 47.11 -1.47 -13.21
C HIS A 732 46.64 -1.01 -14.60
N GLU A 733 47.16 -1.63 -15.66
CA GLU A 733 46.72 -1.38 -17.04
C GLU A 733 45.27 -1.80 -17.26
N TRP A 734 44.86 -2.95 -16.70
CA TRP A 734 43.47 -3.40 -16.76
C TRP A 734 42.52 -2.40 -16.08
N LEU A 735 42.82 -1.94 -14.87
CA LEU A 735 42.01 -0.93 -14.18
C LEU A 735 41.98 0.41 -14.94
N LYS A 736 43.10 0.84 -15.53
CA LYS A 736 43.15 2.03 -16.39
C LYS A 736 42.24 1.87 -17.61
N SER A 737 42.19 0.67 -18.20
CA SER A 737 41.35 0.40 -19.37
C SER A 737 39.85 0.53 -19.07
N ILE A 738 39.44 0.22 -17.84
CA ILE A 738 38.06 0.44 -17.38
C ILE A 738 37.83 1.94 -17.18
N LYS A 739 38.72 2.63 -16.46
CA LYS A 739 38.56 4.05 -16.12
C LYS A 739 38.52 4.97 -17.33
N ASN A 740 39.35 4.72 -18.33
CA ASN A 740 39.38 5.53 -19.55
C ASN A 740 38.37 5.08 -20.62
N GLY A 741 37.58 4.04 -20.34
CA GLY A 741 36.58 3.50 -21.25
C GLY A 741 37.12 2.57 -22.35
N SER A 742 38.43 2.42 -22.51
CA SER A 742 39.02 1.62 -23.60
C SER A 742 38.67 0.14 -23.56
N LEU A 743 38.30 -0.41 -22.39
CA LEU A 743 37.74 -1.77 -22.29
C LEU A 743 36.39 -1.89 -23.03
N PHE A 744 35.64 -0.80 -23.12
CA PHE A 744 34.26 -0.76 -23.62
C PHE A 744 34.14 -0.29 -25.06
N ASP A 745 35.25 0.14 -25.67
CA ASP A 745 35.34 0.66 -27.03
C ASP A 745 35.00 -0.40 -28.09
N ALA A 746 34.93 0.03 -29.36
CA ALA A 746 34.64 -0.84 -30.52
C ALA A 746 35.59 -2.04 -30.69
N ASN A 747 36.74 -2.03 -30.01
CA ASN A 747 37.68 -3.15 -29.99
C ASN A 747 37.34 -4.23 -28.95
N CYS A 748 36.30 -4.04 -28.14
CA CYS A 748 35.82 -4.99 -27.15
C CYS A 748 35.55 -6.38 -27.74
N THR A 749 35.82 -7.41 -26.95
CA THR A 749 35.64 -8.83 -27.30
C THR A 749 34.34 -9.43 -26.77
N ALA A 750 33.51 -8.63 -26.10
CA ALA A 750 32.21 -9.05 -25.59
C ALA A 750 31.08 -8.51 -26.48
N PHE A 751 30.19 -9.39 -26.90
CA PHE A 751 29.15 -9.11 -27.89
C PHE A 751 27.79 -9.61 -27.41
N ASN A 752 26.72 -9.16 -28.07
CA ASN A 752 25.41 -9.75 -27.86
C ASN A 752 25.46 -11.26 -28.22
N PRO A 753 25.05 -12.16 -27.31
CA PRO A 753 25.06 -13.61 -27.52
C PRO A 753 24.35 -14.08 -28.80
N LYS A 754 23.23 -13.44 -29.17
CA LYS A 754 22.49 -13.80 -30.39
C LYS A 754 23.29 -13.42 -31.64
N THR A 755 23.95 -12.26 -31.62
CA THR A 755 24.85 -11.82 -32.69
C THR A 755 26.04 -12.77 -32.84
N LEU A 756 26.63 -13.22 -31.72
CA LEU A 756 27.72 -14.21 -31.74
C LEU A 756 27.31 -15.46 -32.50
N VAL A 757 26.15 -16.04 -32.16
CA VAL A 757 25.65 -17.26 -32.80
C VAL A 757 25.45 -17.07 -34.31
N ILE A 758 24.76 -16.00 -34.72
CA ILE A 758 24.49 -15.76 -36.14
C ILE A 758 25.79 -15.62 -36.95
N VAL A 759 26.69 -14.74 -36.52
CA VAL A 759 27.91 -14.42 -37.27
C VAL A 759 28.84 -15.62 -37.34
N LEU A 760 28.97 -16.37 -36.24
CA LEU A 760 29.80 -17.57 -36.19
C LEU A 760 29.24 -18.71 -37.05
N LEU A 761 27.92 -18.89 -37.09
CA LEU A 761 27.29 -19.87 -37.99
C LEU A 761 27.51 -19.51 -39.47
N ASP A 762 27.39 -18.24 -39.83
CA ASP A 762 27.70 -17.78 -41.18
C ASP A 762 29.18 -17.97 -41.53
N LEU A 763 30.08 -17.73 -40.58
CA LEU A 763 31.51 -18.00 -40.76
C LEU A 763 31.81 -19.49 -40.92
N ALA A 764 31.21 -20.36 -40.12
CA ALA A 764 31.39 -21.81 -40.21
C ALA A 764 30.88 -22.36 -41.56
N THR A 765 29.88 -21.71 -42.16
CA THR A 765 29.39 -22.04 -43.51
C THR A 765 30.35 -21.57 -44.61
N GLN A 766 30.91 -20.37 -44.47
CA GLN A 766 31.83 -19.79 -45.46
C GLN A 766 33.26 -20.37 -45.38
N LYS A 767 33.67 -20.82 -44.19
CA LYS A 767 35.00 -21.32 -43.87
C LYS A 767 34.87 -22.66 -43.11
N PRO A 768 34.67 -23.79 -43.84
CA PRO A 768 34.43 -25.10 -43.23
C PRO A 768 35.52 -25.56 -42.25
N GLU A 769 36.74 -25.09 -42.41
CA GLU A 769 37.86 -25.35 -41.50
C GLU A 769 37.64 -24.81 -40.08
N LEU A 770 36.87 -23.72 -39.92
CA LEU A 770 36.53 -23.13 -38.62
C LEU A 770 35.45 -23.92 -37.89
N ARG A 771 34.68 -24.72 -38.62
CA ARG A 771 33.49 -25.41 -38.11
C ARG A 771 33.79 -26.34 -36.95
N LYS A 772 34.95 -27.01 -36.98
CA LYS A 772 35.41 -27.89 -35.89
C LYS A 772 35.57 -27.15 -34.55
N SER A 773 35.88 -25.87 -34.58
CA SER A 773 36.04 -25.02 -33.39
C SER A 773 34.76 -24.27 -33.05
N ILE A 774 33.99 -23.83 -34.06
CA ILE A 774 32.77 -23.04 -33.88
C ILE A 774 31.59 -23.90 -33.42
N ASP A 775 31.35 -25.07 -34.05
CA ASP A 775 30.17 -25.90 -33.73
C ASP A 775 30.06 -26.22 -32.23
N PRO A 776 31.13 -26.66 -31.52
CA PRO A 776 31.06 -26.90 -30.07
C PRO A 776 30.69 -25.66 -29.26
N PHE A 777 31.16 -24.47 -29.66
CA PHE A 777 30.78 -23.23 -28.99
C PHE A 777 29.31 -22.90 -29.21
N ILE A 778 28.79 -23.07 -30.44
CA ILE A 778 27.37 -22.85 -30.72
C ILE A 778 26.52 -23.80 -29.89
N GLU A 779 26.87 -25.08 -29.82
CA GLU A 779 26.16 -26.06 -28.97
C GLU A 779 26.12 -25.60 -27.51
N GLU A 780 27.25 -25.17 -26.96
CA GLU A 780 27.32 -24.68 -25.58
C GLU A 780 26.52 -23.40 -25.37
N ALA A 781 26.52 -22.48 -26.33
CA ALA A 781 25.72 -21.26 -26.28
C ALA A 781 24.22 -21.58 -26.30
N LEU A 782 23.77 -22.48 -27.19
CA LEU A 782 22.38 -22.93 -27.26
C LEU A 782 21.96 -23.68 -25.99
N HIS A 783 22.83 -24.53 -25.44
CA HIS A 783 22.61 -25.18 -24.15
C HIS A 783 22.46 -24.14 -23.03
N THR A 784 23.27 -23.07 -23.04
CA THR A 784 23.17 -21.96 -22.08
C THR A 784 21.84 -21.21 -22.21
N PHE A 785 21.39 -20.90 -23.43
CA PHE A 785 20.11 -20.23 -23.66
C PHE A 785 18.90 -21.06 -23.22
N ALA A 786 19.04 -22.38 -23.14
CA ALA A 786 17.97 -23.30 -22.74
C ALA A 786 17.86 -23.48 -21.22
N GLN A 787 18.82 -22.98 -20.43
CA GLN A 787 18.77 -23.01 -18.97
C GLN A 787 17.78 -21.98 -18.42
N ASP A 788 17.15 -22.30 -17.29
CA ASP A 788 16.24 -21.41 -16.56
C ASP A 788 17.05 -20.46 -15.65
N GLU A 789 17.80 -19.56 -16.30
CA GLU A 789 18.71 -18.61 -15.66
C GLU A 789 18.46 -17.20 -16.19
N ASN A 790 18.92 -16.21 -15.43
CA ASN A 790 18.68 -14.81 -15.75
C ASN A 790 19.46 -14.37 -17.01
N GLN A 791 18.98 -13.35 -17.71
CA GLN A 791 19.53 -12.98 -19.03
C GLN A 791 20.97 -12.46 -18.92
N HIS A 792 21.34 -11.83 -17.81
CA HIS A 792 22.69 -11.33 -17.57
C HIS A 792 23.70 -12.45 -17.35
N HIS A 793 23.36 -13.51 -16.62
CA HIS A 793 24.18 -14.69 -16.43
C HIS A 793 24.39 -15.43 -17.75
N ILE A 794 23.33 -15.61 -18.55
CA ILE A 794 23.41 -16.16 -19.90
C ILE A 794 24.39 -15.34 -20.74
N TRP A 795 24.25 -14.01 -20.71
CA TRP A 795 25.12 -13.10 -21.46
C TRP A 795 26.59 -13.25 -21.06
N ILE A 796 26.89 -13.26 -19.76
CA ILE A 796 28.26 -13.38 -19.24
C ILE A 796 28.85 -14.74 -19.61
N ARG A 797 28.12 -15.84 -19.36
CA ARG A 797 28.60 -17.20 -19.62
C ARG A 797 28.93 -17.41 -21.10
N VAL A 798 28.04 -17.01 -22.01
CA VAL A 798 28.28 -17.14 -23.46
C VAL A 798 29.53 -16.35 -23.88
N ASN A 799 29.72 -15.14 -23.35
CA ASN A 799 30.90 -14.33 -23.67
C ASN A 799 32.21 -14.87 -23.05
N ILE A 800 32.17 -15.51 -21.88
CA ILE A 800 33.32 -16.23 -21.32
C ILE A 800 33.71 -17.39 -22.24
N LYS A 801 32.75 -18.23 -22.67
CA LYS A 801 33.02 -19.32 -23.61
C LYS A 801 33.50 -18.81 -24.97
N PHE A 802 33.05 -17.62 -25.38
CA PHE A 802 33.50 -16.99 -26.61
C PHE A 802 34.97 -16.56 -26.51
N ALA A 803 35.39 -16.00 -25.36
CA ALA A 803 36.81 -15.71 -25.12
C ALA A 803 37.68 -16.98 -25.19
N GLU A 804 37.21 -18.09 -24.62
CA GLU A 804 37.90 -19.40 -24.74
C GLU A 804 38.00 -19.87 -26.21
N LEU A 805 36.96 -19.65 -27.01
CA LEU A 805 36.98 -19.92 -28.44
C LEU A 805 38.04 -19.07 -29.15
N LEU A 806 38.10 -17.76 -28.87
CA LEU A 806 39.09 -16.86 -29.49
C LEU A 806 40.52 -17.32 -29.22
N THR A 807 40.82 -17.84 -28.03
CA THR A 807 42.13 -18.42 -27.72
C THR A 807 42.43 -19.65 -28.59
N LYS A 808 41.44 -20.51 -28.83
CA LYS A 808 41.58 -21.71 -29.69
C LYS A 808 41.75 -21.39 -31.17
N LEU A 809 41.19 -20.28 -31.63
CA LEU A 809 41.25 -19.85 -33.03
C LEU A 809 42.63 -19.29 -33.46
N GLY A 810 43.51 -18.95 -32.51
CA GLY A 810 44.86 -18.48 -32.80
C GLY A 810 44.88 -17.27 -33.75
N THR A 811 45.52 -17.40 -34.90
CA THR A 811 45.64 -16.33 -35.91
C THR A 811 44.32 -15.97 -36.60
N GLN A 812 43.32 -16.86 -36.57
CA GLN A 812 42.01 -16.65 -37.20
C GLN A 812 41.07 -15.77 -36.37
N LYS A 813 41.45 -15.42 -35.13
CA LYS A 813 40.62 -14.64 -34.22
C LYS A 813 40.24 -13.26 -34.77
N GLU A 814 41.16 -12.58 -35.46
CA GLU A 814 40.92 -11.21 -35.95
C GLU A 814 39.91 -11.17 -37.10
N ASP A 815 39.88 -12.20 -37.94
CA ASP A 815 38.86 -12.36 -38.98
C ASP A 815 37.45 -12.45 -38.37
N VAL A 816 37.32 -13.22 -37.28
CA VAL A 816 36.06 -13.38 -36.54
C VAL A 816 35.64 -12.07 -35.89
N LEU A 817 36.55 -11.42 -35.16
CA LEU A 817 36.29 -10.14 -34.50
C LEU A 817 35.94 -9.03 -35.49
N LYS A 818 36.63 -8.95 -36.63
CA LYS A 818 36.33 -7.98 -37.70
C LYS A 818 34.91 -8.16 -38.24
N LYS A 819 34.46 -9.40 -38.45
CA LYS A 819 33.10 -9.67 -38.93
C LYS A 819 32.04 -9.36 -37.87
N LEU A 820 32.31 -9.69 -36.60
CA LEU A 820 31.41 -9.35 -35.49
C LEU A 820 31.26 -7.84 -35.30
N ARG A 821 32.36 -7.09 -35.32
CA ARG A 821 32.35 -5.62 -35.18
C ARG A 821 31.60 -4.92 -36.32
N GLY A 822 31.61 -5.50 -37.52
CA GLY A 822 30.89 -4.99 -38.68
C GLY A 822 29.42 -5.41 -38.78
N TYR A 823 28.95 -6.32 -37.92
CA TYR A 823 27.62 -6.91 -38.02
C TYR A 823 26.59 -6.17 -37.16
N LYS A 824 25.48 -5.76 -37.78
CA LYS A 824 24.31 -5.22 -37.08
C LYS A 824 23.17 -6.23 -37.16
N LEU A 825 22.59 -6.55 -36.03
CA LEU A 825 21.46 -7.47 -35.97
C LEU A 825 20.21 -6.78 -36.52
N GLU A 826 19.73 -7.20 -37.70
CA GLU A 826 18.57 -6.60 -38.36
C GLU A 826 17.24 -7.04 -37.72
N SER A 827 17.16 -8.29 -37.25
CA SER A 827 15.97 -8.83 -36.58
C SER A 827 16.32 -9.96 -35.61
N SER A 828 15.56 -10.04 -34.51
CA SER A 828 15.61 -11.18 -33.59
C SER A 828 15.08 -12.48 -34.21
N THR A 829 14.29 -12.41 -35.28
CA THR A 829 13.80 -13.60 -36.01
C THR A 829 14.92 -14.34 -36.73
N LEU A 830 15.90 -13.60 -37.27
CA LEU A 830 17.05 -14.17 -37.96
C LEU A 830 17.89 -15.07 -37.05
N PHE A 831 17.99 -14.76 -35.76
CA PHE A 831 18.64 -15.63 -34.78
C PHE A 831 17.98 -17.01 -34.76
N TYR A 832 16.65 -17.06 -34.64
CA TYR A 832 15.92 -18.32 -34.55
C TYR A 832 16.00 -19.13 -35.85
N GLU A 833 15.98 -18.48 -37.01
CA GLU A 833 16.19 -19.11 -38.31
C GLU A 833 17.57 -19.78 -38.40
N LYS A 834 18.62 -19.09 -37.99
CA LYS A 834 19.99 -19.62 -37.99
C LYS A 834 20.17 -20.76 -36.99
N VAL A 835 19.54 -20.67 -35.81
CA VAL A 835 19.52 -21.77 -34.84
C VAL A 835 18.82 -22.98 -35.44
N PHE A 836 17.67 -22.81 -36.09
CA PHE A 836 16.94 -23.90 -36.73
C PHE A 836 17.78 -24.62 -37.77
N ASP A 837 18.42 -23.86 -38.66
CA ASP A 837 19.33 -24.36 -39.68
C ASP A 837 20.48 -25.17 -39.08
N PHE A 838 21.06 -24.67 -37.99
CA PHE A 838 22.12 -25.36 -37.27
C PHE A 838 21.64 -26.68 -36.65
N LEU A 839 20.49 -26.70 -35.98
CA LEU A 839 19.93 -27.91 -35.38
C LEU A 839 19.61 -28.97 -36.44
N LEU A 840 19.09 -28.55 -37.59
CA LEU A 840 18.83 -29.43 -38.72
C LEU A 840 20.13 -30.02 -39.27
N TYR A 841 21.15 -29.18 -39.47
CA TYR A 841 22.49 -29.62 -39.88
C TYR A 841 23.09 -30.65 -38.91
N ARG A 842 23.06 -30.38 -37.60
CA ARG A 842 23.59 -31.30 -36.58
C ARG A 842 22.85 -32.63 -36.56
N SER A 843 21.54 -32.62 -36.76
CA SER A 843 20.71 -33.83 -36.83
C SER A 843 21.06 -34.71 -38.03
N VAL A 844 21.24 -34.09 -39.21
CA VAL A 844 21.67 -34.80 -40.43
C VAL A 844 23.10 -35.33 -40.27
N TYR A 845 24.01 -34.51 -39.76
CA TYR A 845 25.41 -34.90 -39.50
C TYR A 845 25.48 -36.11 -38.56
N HIS A 846 24.75 -36.10 -37.45
CA HIS A 846 24.76 -37.19 -36.48
C HIS A 846 24.18 -38.48 -37.05
N LYS A 847 23.08 -38.40 -37.82
CA LYS A 847 22.50 -39.54 -38.52
C LYS A 847 23.48 -40.16 -39.53
N LEU A 848 24.12 -39.33 -40.35
CA LEU A 848 25.06 -39.84 -41.35
C LEU A 848 26.32 -40.42 -40.70
N LYS A 849 26.84 -39.79 -39.63
CA LYS A 849 27.96 -40.30 -38.85
C LYS A 849 27.68 -41.67 -38.23
N THR A 850 26.46 -41.89 -37.74
CA THR A 850 26.03 -43.18 -37.15
C THR A 850 25.76 -44.26 -38.20
N GLN A 851 25.35 -43.88 -39.42
CA GLN A 851 25.08 -44.82 -40.52
C GLN A 851 26.34 -45.24 -41.32
N GLN A 852 27.37 -44.38 -41.42
CA GLN A 852 28.52 -44.60 -42.33
C GLN A 852 29.82 -45.04 -41.64
N GLY A 853 29.83 -45.37 -40.35
CA GLY A 853 30.99 -46.01 -39.70
C GLY A 853 32.28 -45.17 -39.69
N GLY A 854 32.19 -43.83 -39.67
CA GLY A 854 33.31 -42.92 -39.38
C GLY A 854 34.38 -42.72 -40.46
N PHE A 855 34.36 -43.47 -41.58
CA PHE A 855 35.43 -43.41 -42.60
C PHE A 855 35.17 -42.46 -43.78
N PHE A 856 33.94 -41.97 -43.98
CA PHE A 856 33.60 -41.01 -45.04
C PHE A 856 33.06 -39.70 -44.45
N THR A 857 33.47 -38.55 -44.99
CA THR A 857 32.82 -37.25 -44.74
C THR A 857 31.45 -37.26 -45.42
N PRO A 858 30.33 -37.24 -44.67
CA PRO A 858 29.02 -37.30 -45.27
C PRO A 858 28.70 -36.03 -46.05
N ASP A 859 27.93 -36.15 -47.14
CA ASP A 859 27.33 -34.99 -47.81
C ASP A 859 26.13 -34.48 -47.00
N VAL A 860 26.44 -33.76 -45.91
CA VAL A 860 25.46 -33.24 -44.96
C VAL A 860 24.60 -32.16 -45.60
N ASP A 861 25.17 -31.36 -46.51
CA ASP A 861 24.50 -30.22 -47.11
C ASP A 861 23.38 -30.69 -48.05
N TYR A 862 23.60 -31.76 -48.83
CA TYR A 862 22.54 -32.39 -49.62
C TYR A 862 21.39 -32.90 -48.73
N GLY A 863 21.71 -33.51 -47.59
CA GLY A 863 20.71 -33.98 -46.63
C GLY A 863 19.91 -32.85 -45.96
N VAL A 864 20.56 -31.72 -45.63
CA VAL A 864 19.91 -30.53 -45.09
C VAL A 864 18.98 -29.88 -46.12
N GLN A 865 19.44 -29.73 -47.37
CA GLN A 865 18.62 -29.15 -48.44
C GLN A 865 17.39 -30.00 -48.76
N THR A 866 17.54 -31.32 -48.77
CA THR A 866 16.43 -32.26 -48.98
C THR A 866 15.38 -32.17 -47.86
N LEU A 867 15.78 -31.90 -46.62
CA LEU A 867 14.84 -31.69 -45.52
C LEU A 867 14.19 -30.31 -45.55
N LYS A 868 14.95 -29.26 -45.87
CA LYS A 868 14.41 -27.90 -46.03
C LYS A 868 13.35 -27.83 -47.12
N SER A 869 13.60 -28.45 -48.29
CA SER A 869 12.64 -28.47 -49.40
C SER A 869 11.32 -29.17 -49.05
N LYS A 870 11.34 -30.10 -48.08
CA LYS A 870 10.16 -30.83 -47.60
C LYS A 870 9.44 -30.12 -46.45
N LEU A 871 10.15 -29.30 -45.69
CA LEU A 871 9.59 -28.51 -44.59
C LEU A 871 8.92 -27.21 -45.06
N GLY A 872 9.31 -26.69 -46.22
CA GLY A 872 8.81 -25.42 -46.77
C GLY A 872 9.39 -24.19 -46.06
N ASP A 873 8.99 -23.00 -46.50
CA ASP A 873 9.42 -21.73 -45.88
C ASP A 873 8.78 -21.57 -44.50
N ILE A 874 9.55 -21.81 -43.44
CA ILE A 874 9.08 -21.64 -42.06
C ILE A 874 9.22 -20.16 -41.68
N LYS A 875 8.10 -19.47 -41.50
CA LYS A 875 8.07 -18.07 -41.07
C LYS A 875 7.94 -17.96 -39.55
N PHE A 876 8.92 -17.34 -38.90
CA PHE A 876 9.00 -17.19 -37.43
C PHE A 876 8.46 -15.84 -36.92
N ASN A 877 7.36 -15.36 -37.50
CA ASN A 877 6.88 -14.00 -37.28
C ASN A 877 6.30 -13.77 -35.86
N ASP A 878 5.90 -14.84 -35.15
CA ASP A 878 5.22 -14.79 -33.83
C ASP A 878 6.04 -15.44 -32.69
N LEU A 879 7.37 -15.28 -32.70
CA LEU A 879 8.28 -15.84 -31.66
C LEU A 879 8.79 -14.82 -30.64
N LYS A 880 8.45 -13.53 -30.77
CA LYS A 880 9.04 -12.48 -29.93
C LYS A 880 8.70 -12.61 -28.44
N ASP A 881 7.56 -13.21 -28.11
CA ASP A 881 7.06 -13.35 -26.75
C ASP A 881 7.37 -14.71 -26.09
N LEU A 882 8.19 -15.55 -26.74
CA LEU A 882 8.54 -16.88 -26.24
C LEU A 882 9.96 -16.92 -25.68
N SER A 883 10.13 -17.63 -24.56
CA SER A 883 11.46 -18.03 -24.09
C SER A 883 12.14 -18.94 -25.11
N PHE A 884 13.48 -19.03 -25.07
CA PHE A 884 14.23 -19.89 -25.99
C PHE A 884 13.76 -21.36 -25.92
N THR A 885 13.41 -21.84 -24.72
CA THR A 885 12.80 -23.16 -24.52
C THR A 885 11.41 -23.28 -25.17
N GLY A 886 10.60 -22.23 -25.12
CA GLY A 886 9.33 -22.16 -25.86
C GLY A 886 9.52 -22.21 -27.37
N VAL A 887 10.61 -21.62 -27.87
CA VAL A 887 11.01 -21.69 -29.29
C VAL A 887 11.49 -23.10 -29.66
N LEU A 888 12.33 -23.74 -28.83
CA LEU A 888 12.73 -25.14 -29.01
C LEU A 888 11.53 -26.10 -29.03
N LYS A 889 10.53 -25.85 -28.19
CA LYS A 889 9.29 -26.63 -28.17
C LYS A 889 8.49 -26.46 -29.46
N LYS A 890 8.31 -25.22 -29.95
CA LYS A 890 7.67 -24.97 -31.26
C LYS A 890 8.44 -25.61 -32.41
N PHE A 891 9.77 -25.61 -32.38
CA PHE A 891 10.59 -26.32 -33.38
C PHE A 891 10.34 -27.83 -33.35
N SER A 892 10.30 -28.41 -32.15
CA SER A 892 9.96 -29.82 -31.97
C SER A 892 8.57 -30.11 -32.54
N GLU A 893 7.54 -29.34 -32.17
CA GLU A 893 6.16 -29.50 -32.66
C GLU A 893 6.07 -29.42 -34.19
N LEU A 894 6.76 -28.45 -34.81
CA LEU A 894 6.80 -28.30 -36.26
C LEU A 894 7.40 -29.54 -36.94
N ILE A 895 8.48 -30.09 -36.39
CA ILE A 895 9.10 -31.31 -36.92
C ILE A 895 8.23 -32.55 -36.67
N HIS A 896 7.48 -32.60 -35.57
CA HIS A 896 6.50 -33.67 -35.31
C HIS A 896 5.27 -33.61 -36.25
N SER A 897 4.91 -32.42 -36.73
CA SER A 897 3.76 -32.25 -37.63
C SER A 897 4.02 -32.68 -39.08
N ASN A 898 5.28 -32.78 -39.52
CA ASN A 898 5.62 -33.13 -40.91
C ASN A 898 5.99 -34.63 -41.06
N PRO A 899 5.20 -35.47 -41.76
CA PRO A 899 5.44 -36.92 -41.88
C PRO A 899 6.80 -37.29 -42.49
N ASP A 900 7.35 -36.44 -43.35
CA ASP A 900 8.58 -36.72 -44.09
C ASP A 900 9.86 -36.54 -43.25
N THR A 901 9.76 -35.92 -42.07
CA THR A 901 10.87 -35.78 -41.11
C THR A 901 10.97 -36.95 -40.14
N ASN A 902 10.01 -37.90 -40.17
CA ASN A 902 9.91 -39.04 -39.25
C ASN A 902 11.24 -39.81 -39.01
N PRO A 903 12.10 -40.05 -40.02
CA PRO A 903 13.40 -40.71 -39.83
C PRO A 903 14.44 -39.90 -39.04
N HIS A 904 14.19 -38.61 -38.83
CA HIS A 904 15.09 -37.65 -38.16
C HIS A 904 14.54 -37.20 -36.80
N ARG A 905 13.27 -37.49 -36.50
CA ARG A 905 12.59 -37.11 -35.24
C ARG A 905 13.26 -37.67 -34.00
N LEU A 906 13.55 -38.97 -34.00
CA LEU A 906 14.22 -39.65 -32.88
C LEU A 906 15.56 -38.99 -32.56
N PHE A 907 16.35 -38.64 -33.57
CA PHE A 907 17.66 -38.04 -33.38
C PHE A 907 17.61 -36.57 -32.98
N LEU A 908 16.68 -35.80 -33.54
CA LEU A 908 16.50 -34.40 -33.15
C LEU A 908 15.96 -34.30 -31.72
N ASN A 909 14.98 -35.13 -31.33
CA ASN A 909 14.48 -35.17 -29.96
C ASN A 909 15.58 -35.64 -29.01
N ASP A 910 16.31 -36.69 -29.35
CA ASP A 910 17.47 -37.16 -28.57
C ASP A 910 18.51 -36.04 -28.40
N TYR A 911 18.76 -35.26 -29.44
CA TYR A 911 19.70 -34.15 -29.40
C TYR A 911 19.15 -32.96 -28.58
N ILE A 912 17.90 -32.57 -28.78
CA ILE A 912 17.27 -31.49 -28.00
C ILE A 912 17.15 -31.90 -26.53
N GLU A 913 16.74 -33.13 -26.22
CA GLU A 913 16.54 -33.62 -24.86
C GLU A 913 17.85 -33.96 -24.14
N LYS A 914 18.81 -34.64 -24.80
CA LYS A 914 20.08 -35.05 -24.16
C LYS A 914 21.20 -34.02 -24.25
N LYS A 915 21.19 -33.13 -25.26
CA LYS A 915 22.27 -32.14 -25.47
C LYS A 915 21.87 -30.70 -25.19
N LEU A 916 20.61 -30.33 -25.38
CA LEU A 916 20.12 -28.97 -25.13
C LEU A 916 19.12 -28.86 -23.97
N GLY A 917 18.70 -30.00 -23.39
CA GLY A 917 17.60 -30.05 -22.44
C GLY A 917 17.97 -29.49 -21.06
N PRO A 918 17.19 -28.56 -20.49
CA PRO A 918 17.03 -28.50 -19.05
C PRO A 918 16.36 -29.82 -18.61
N LYS A 919 16.60 -30.33 -17.39
CA LYS A 919 15.80 -31.46 -16.86
C LYS A 919 14.31 -31.11 -16.97
N ILE A 920 13.64 -31.60 -18.01
CA ILE A 920 12.18 -31.57 -18.10
C ILE A 920 11.74 -32.51 -16.97
N PRO A 921 10.97 -32.05 -15.96
CA PRO A 921 10.43 -32.96 -14.98
C PRO A 921 9.48 -33.88 -15.75
N GLU A 922 9.87 -35.12 -15.97
CA GLU A 922 8.90 -36.16 -16.25
C GLU A 922 7.90 -36.13 -15.09
N LYS A 923 6.63 -35.87 -15.42
CA LYS A 923 5.53 -36.20 -14.53
C LYS A 923 5.73 -37.64 -14.10
N SER A 924 6.11 -37.84 -12.84
CA SER A 924 6.05 -39.14 -12.20
C SER A 924 4.58 -39.56 -12.20
N THR A 925 4.24 -40.44 -13.14
CA THR A 925 3.07 -41.27 -13.01
C THR A 925 3.37 -42.22 -11.86
N HIS A 926 2.66 -42.03 -10.76
CA HIS A 926 2.55 -43.05 -9.73
C HIS A 926 2.21 -44.39 -10.37
N SER A 927 3.06 -45.40 -10.16
CA SER A 927 2.61 -46.77 -10.06
C SER A 927 3.15 -47.34 -8.75
N LEU A 928 2.21 -47.52 -7.82
CA LEU A 928 2.33 -48.44 -6.70
C LEU A 928 2.47 -49.85 -7.27
N ILE A 929 3.52 -50.57 -6.87
CA ILE A 929 3.44 -52.02 -6.65
C ILE A 929 4.20 -52.35 -5.35
N LEU A 930 3.46 -52.98 -4.45
CA LEU A 930 3.85 -53.60 -3.19
C LEU A 930 4.89 -54.71 -3.39
N SER A 931 5.87 -54.83 -2.48
CA SER A 931 6.06 -55.99 -1.59
C SER A 931 7.49 -56.08 -1.04
N SER A 932 7.57 -56.41 0.25
CA SER A 932 8.70 -56.68 1.15
C SER A 932 9.63 -55.53 1.51
#